data_AF-A0A9P6LCJ1-F1
#
_entry.id   AF-A0A9P6LCJ1-F1
#
_cell.length_a   1.000
_cell.length_b   1.000
_cell.length_c   1.000
_cell.angle_alpha   90.00
_cell.angle_beta   90.00
_cell.angle_gamma   90.00
#
_symmetry.space_group_name_H-M   'P 1'
#
loop_
_entity.id
_entity.type
_entity.pdbx_description
1 polymer ?
#
loop_
_entity_poly.entity_id
_entity_poly.type
_entity_poly.pdbx_seq_one_letter_code
_entity_poly.pdbx_strand_id
1 'polypeptide(L)'
;MEEVPPTCFVIRPHHIQNLVIIGVVFQEFKNQKIHPQFMVHVYRLLMQEIAEAEISRTRHEIVQDMQGFPMADEPVPCRLIKKLQSILALQLEYETLAEFMKRMPLLYLGNKPDGADSLFTKRSLFGYFVRRCFVSFIKLSFSGTMRLIEDYNAWVAGDIDAGYEYDPRNERDAINSDSVMLKTAADKQNYGDSSIYFFWEKGFMTNDEVQAVDSISRYFEQRFTEARDSKNRQGLLMHLIRMHYARQEYGAVRKLLTGAIAVCRMNGDRIGLQHCMAIMHRLPPTERGQKPFLNTVQPDLHPVEILFDVKKLMQVQNEQPLSASFEKIYQFVGWYDQWIDLHGNILRQRDQDAFHAVHSLIWSIAGCSQLSTLEEQLVLIFTEVRGDDNNRLTVTTNQAYKRARNGEYLEAIATLLEPNVWRGLSINNYNLWAAEIWHILVLRVTRRGQIRLFREFLQPRRPAGHFNPKEYFNDLNAPSLSIIRDPLHETVRMMSVHQGGAMVDKLLVALWHAEFQCRYGLYRTGLVMLADISMEFGLSQKARRMVEDVMPQIIQGGDLEQRAYGCFTLARCIIMSGRDADNVQSPASLREAIPYLKIAEADYLKIEIYAAARRVQFVLSVVYNTLNMKVERDTAVKRLGETEEKAKAVSGQAADPQMIEIINLVSEVGIGLAARE
;
A
#
# COMPACT_ATOMS: atom_id res chain seq x y z
N MET A 1 -14.79 3.53 35.52
CA MET A 1 -14.51 2.19 34.97
C MET A 1 -15.83 1.68 34.48
N GLU A 2 -16.09 1.76 33.18
CA GLU A 2 -17.26 1.08 32.60
C GLU A 2 -17.07 -0.41 32.82
N GLU A 3 -18.07 -1.07 33.41
CA GLU A 3 -18.06 -2.51 33.61
C GLU A 3 -17.99 -3.18 32.24
N VAL A 4 -16.85 -3.83 31.95
CA VAL A 4 -16.68 -4.62 30.74
C VAL A 4 -17.76 -5.71 30.75
N PRO A 5 -18.58 -5.82 29.70
CA PRO A 5 -19.67 -6.78 29.69
C PRO A 5 -19.12 -8.22 29.84
N PRO A 6 -19.86 -9.11 30.53
CA PRO A 6 -19.44 -10.48 30.71
C PRO A 6 -19.38 -11.21 29.35
N THR A 7 -18.18 -11.61 28.93
CA THR A 7 -17.99 -12.38 27.69
C THR A 7 -18.66 -13.75 27.83
N CYS A 8 -19.61 -14.05 26.94
CA CYS A 8 -20.20 -15.38 26.86
C CYS A 8 -19.15 -16.37 26.34
N PHE A 9 -18.67 -17.27 27.19
CA PHE A 9 -17.69 -18.29 26.83
C PHE A 9 -18.37 -19.63 26.60
N VAL A 10 -18.34 -20.12 25.36
CA VAL A 10 -18.81 -21.44 24.98
C VAL A 10 -17.61 -22.39 24.94
N ILE A 11 -17.69 -23.48 25.70
CA ILE A 11 -16.65 -24.52 25.64
C ILE A 11 -16.75 -25.26 24.30
N ARG A 12 -15.60 -25.53 23.67
CA ARG A 12 -15.47 -26.08 22.31
C ARG A 12 -14.42 -27.20 22.34
N PRO A 13 -14.34 -28.04 21.31
CA PRO A 13 -13.39 -29.16 21.26
C PRO A 13 -11.93 -28.79 21.55
N HIS A 14 -11.40 -27.74 20.89
CA HIS A 14 -10.01 -27.31 21.08
C HIS A 14 -9.72 -26.85 22.53
N HIS A 15 -10.71 -26.29 23.23
CA HIS A 15 -10.56 -25.91 24.64
C HIS A 15 -10.27 -27.14 25.51
N ILE A 16 -10.93 -28.27 25.24
CA ILE A 16 -10.70 -29.53 25.96
C ILE A 16 -9.27 -30.02 25.69
N GLN A 17 -8.83 -29.99 24.44
CA GLN A 17 -7.44 -30.31 24.09
C GLN A 17 -6.44 -29.41 24.83
N ASN A 18 -6.66 -28.09 24.83
CA ASN A 18 -5.80 -27.14 25.52
C ASN A 18 -5.76 -27.41 27.03
N LEU A 19 -6.89 -27.77 27.65
CA LEU A 19 -6.92 -28.21 29.05
C LEU A 19 -6.11 -29.48 29.30
N VAL A 20 -6.20 -30.47 28.40
CA VAL A 20 -5.41 -31.71 28.50
C VAL A 20 -3.92 -31.41 28.41
N ILE A 21 -3.52 -30.54 27.47
CA ILE A 21 -2.12 -30.13 27.32
C ILE A 21 -1.65 -29.41 28.58
N ILE A 22 -2.41 -28.43 29.09
CA ILE A 22 -2.09 -27.73 30.34
C ILE A 22 -1.98 -28.71 31.50
N GLY A 23 -2.91 -29.66 31.63
CA GLY A 23 -2.88 -30.66 32.69
C GLY A 23 -1.62 -31.52 32.65
N VAL A 24 -1.27 -32.06 31.48
CA VAL A 24 -0.15 -33.00 31.32
C VAL A 24 1.20 -32.29 31.38
N VAL A 25 1.38 -31.19 30.64
CA VAL A 25 2.66 -30.46 30.57
C VAL A 25 3.08 -29.95 31.95
N PHE A 26 2.16 -29.32 32.69
CA PHE A 26 2.50 -28.68 33.95
C PHE A 26 2.59 -29.65 35.13
N GLN A 27 1.92 -30.80 35.06
CA GLN A 27 2.16 -31.91 35.99
C GLN A 27 3.54 -32.52 35.76
N GLU A 28 3.92 -32.77 34.51
CA GLU A 28 5.26 -33.29 34.18
C GLU A 28 6.36 -32.27 34.48
N PHE A 29 6.10 -30.96 34.35
CA PHE A 29 7.04 -29.91 34.78
C PHE A 29 7.29 -29.91 36.29
N LYS A 30 6.25 -30.17 37.10
CA LYS A 30 6.38 -30.28 38.57
C LYS A 30 7.13 -31.56 38.97
N ASN A 31 6.97 -32.64 38.21
CA ASN A 31 7.51 -33.97 38.54
C ASN A 31 8.90 -34.23 37.91
N GLN A 32 9.19 -33.63 36.75
CA GLN A 32 10.38 -33.83 35.95
C GLN A 32 10.99 -32.47 35.56
N LYS A 33 12.32 -32.34 35.64
CA LYS A 33 13.02 -31.11 35.25
C LYS A 33 13.03 -30.97 33.73
N ILE A 34 11.96 -30.41 33.15
CA ILE A 34 11.90 -30.06 31.73
C ILE A 34 12.82 -28.86 31.46
N HIS A 35 13.52 -28.87 30.32
CA HIS A 35 14.43 -27.79 29.96
C HIS A 35 13.70 -26.43 29.79
N PRO A 36 14.21 -25.32 30.37
CA PRO A 36 13.53 -24.01 30.32
C PRO A 36 13.27 -23.47 28.92
N GLN A 37 14.16 -23.73 27.96
CA GLN A 37 13.97 -23.26 26.57
C GLN A 37 12.76 -23.93 25.92
N PHE A 38 12.58 -25.24 26.09
CA PHE A 38 11.40 -25.95 25.59
C PHE A 38 10.12 -25.39 26.22
N MET A 39 10.13 -25.17 27.54
CA MET A 39 8.99 -24.61 28.26
C MET A 39 8.59 -23.21 27.77
N VAL A 40 9.53 -22.33 27.44
CA VAL A 40 9.23 -20.98 26.90
C VAL A 40 8.44 -21.07 25.59
N HIS A 41 8.80 -22.00 24.70
CA HIS A 41 8.05 -22.21 23.46
C HIS A 41 6.67 -22.82 23.69
N VAL A 42 6.54 -23.74 24.66
CA VAL A 42 5.24 -24.27 25.08
C VAL A 42 4.35 -23.17 25.69
N TYR A 43 4.90 -22.28 26.53
CA TYR A 43 4.17 -21.13 27.05
C TYR A 43 3.69 -20.21 25.91
N ARG A 44 4.53 -19.91 24.91
CA ARG A 44 4.14 -19.08 23.75
C ARG A 44 3.00 -19.72 22.96
N LEU A 45 3.12 -21.01 22.66
CA LEU A 45 2.07 -21.76 21.96
C LEU A 45 0.76 -21.71 22.74
N LEU A 46 0.79 -22.07 24.04
CA LEU A 46 -0.43 -22.06 24.85
C LEU A 46 -1.01 -20.66 25.05
N MET A 47 -0.18 -19.62 25.13
CA MET A 47 -0.67 -18.24 25.20
C MET A 47 -1.38 -17.83 23.91
N GLN A 48 -0.89 -18.25 22.73
CA GLN A 48 -1.56 -18.01 21.45
C GLN A 48 -2.91 -18.75 21.39
N GLU A 49 -2.92 -20.03 21.73
CA GLU A 49 -4.13 -20.87 21.72
C GLU A 49 -5.20 -20.42 22.73
N ILE A 50 -4.79 -19.97 23.93
CA ILE A 50 -5.71 -19.48 24.97
C ILE A 50 -6.24 -18.08 24.67
N ALA A 51 -5.46 -17.27 23.95
CA ALA A 51 -5.90 -15.94 23.55
C ALA A 51 -7.03 -15.98 22.50
N GLU A 52 -7.22 -17.11 21.81
CA GLU A 52 -8.24 -17.30 20.76
C GLU A 52 -8.18 -16.22 19.67
N ALA A 53 -6.97 -15.66 19.45
CA ALA A 53 -6.74 -14.59 18.47
C ALA A 53 -6.58 -15.12 17.03
N GLU A 54 -6.28 -16.41 16.89
CA GLU A 54 -6.13 -17.13 15.62
C GLU A 54 -7.09 -18.33 15.59
N ILE A 55 -7.31 -18.89 14.39
CA ILE A 55 -8.05 -20.16 14.25
C ILE A 55 -7.29 -21.23 15.03
N SER A 56 -8.00 -21.99 15.86
CA SER A 56 -7.41 -23.01 16.72
C SER A 56 -6.71 -24.08 15.90
N ARG A 57 -5.46 -24.39 16.25
CA ARG A 57 -4.67 -25.42 15.57
C ARG A 57 -5.24 -26.81 15.81
N THR A 58 -5.12 -27.66 14.81
CA THR A 58 -5.49 -29.08 14.93
C THR A 58 -4.52 -29.81 15.85
N ARG A 59 -4.93 -30.99 16.34
CA ARG A 59 -4.05 -31.86 17.16
C ARG A 59 -2.71 -32.17 16.48
N HIS A 60 -2.72 -32.35 15.16
CA HIS A 60 -1.53 -32.73 14.40
C HIS A 60 -0.55 -31.56 14.33
N GLU A 61 -1.05 -30.35 14.06
CA GLU A 61 -0.26 -29.12 14.01
C GLU A 61 0.37 -28.80 15.37
N ILE A 62 -0.41 -28.87 16.47
CA ILE A 62 0.09 -28.60 17.82
C ILE A 62 1.23 -29.57 18.20
N VAL A 63 1.06 -30.85 17.89
CA VAL A 63 2.07 -31.87 18.17
C VAL A 63 3.30 -31.68 17.28
N GLN A 64 3.12 -31.34 16.00
CA GLN A 64 4.21 -31.08 15.07
C GLN A 64 5.02 -29.84 15.50
N ASP A 65 4.34 -28.78 15.93
CA ASP A 65 5.00 -27.58 16.46
C ASP A 65 5.83 -27.92 17.69
N MET A 66 5.28 -28.70 18.63
CA MET A 66 6.02 -29.14 19.82
C MET A 66 7.24 -30.00 19.48
N GLN A 67 7.19 -30.80 18.41
CA GLN A 67 8.35 -31.54 17.91
C GLN A 67 9.40 -30.62 17.28
N GLY A 68 9.01 -29.48 16.72
CA GLY A 68 9.90 -28.47 16.16
C GLY A 68 10.54 -27.54 17.19
N PHE A 69 10.19 -27.64 18.48
CA PHE A 69 10.73 -26.76 19.51
C PHE A 69 12.20 -27.05 19.82
N PRO A 70 12.98 -26.02 20.23
CA PRO A 70 14.33 -26.24 20.72
C PRO A 70 14.34 -27.24 21.89
N MET A 71 15.25 -28.20 21.85
CA MET A 71 15.39 -29.30 22.84
C MET A 71 14.23 -30.31 22.86
N ALA A 72 13.40 -30.38 21.82
CA ALA A 72 12.34 -31.40 21.71
C ALA A 72 12.88 -32.85 21.63
N ASP A 73 14.10 -33.03 21.14
CA ASP A 73 14.78 -34.34 21.03
C ASP A 73 15.26 -34.91 22.38
N GLU A 74 15.23 -34.10 23.45
CA GLU A 74 15.59 -34.58 24.78
C GLU A 74 14.61 -35.67 25.27
N PRO A 75 15.08 -36.64 26.08
CA PRO A 75 14.29 -37.80 26.45
C PRO A 75 13.04 -37.48 27.28
N VAL A 76 13.01 -36.33 27.98
CA VAL A 76 11.88 -35.89 28.79
C VAL A 76 10.79 -35.22 27.90
N PRO A 77 11.10 -34.17 27.10
CA PRO A 77 10.18 -33.63 26.09
C PRO A 77 9.66 -34.66 25.08
N CYS A 78 10.52 -35.55 24.56
CA CYS A 78 10.09 -36.57 23.61
C CYS A 78 9.06 -37.55 24.22
N ARG A 79 9.25 -37.95 25.48
CA ARG A 79 8.26 -38.78 26.22
C ARG A 79 6.96 -38.03 26.47
N LEU A 80 7.04 -36.74 26.83
CA LEU A 80 5.88 -35.88 27.01
C LEU A 80 5.07 -35.74 25.71
N ILE A 81 5.72 -35.51 24.58
CA ILE A 81 5.07 -35.39 23.26
C ILE A 81 4.37 -36.70 22.87
N LYS A 82 5.05 -37.85 23.05
CA LYS A 82 4.43 -39.17 22.79
C LYS A 82 3.22 -39.44 23.69
N LYS A 83 3.32 -39.05 24.96
CA LYS A 83 2.21 -39.13 25.92
C LYS A 83 1.03 -38.26 25.47
N LEU A 84 1.28 -37.01 25.07
CA LEU A 84 0.26 -36.11 24.54
C LEU A 84 -0.40 -36.67 23.28
N GLN A 85 0.39 -37.18 22.33
CA GLN A 85 -0.13 -37.84 21.11
C GLN A 85 -1.10 -38.98 21.44
N SER A 86 -0.75 -39.83 22.41
CA SER A 86 -1.61 -40.95 22.80
C SER A 86 -2.91 -40.50 23.45
N ILE A 87 -2.88 -39.45 24.29
CA ILE A 87 -4.05 -38.98 25.03
C ILE A 87 -4.99 -38.18 24.12
N LEU A 88 -4.44 -37.32 23.26
CA LEU A 88 -5.22 -36.50 22.31
C LEU A 88 -5.79 -37.32 21.14
N ALA A 89 -5.41 -38.60 21.02
CA ALA A 89 -5.98 -39.52 20.04
C ALA A 89 -7.19 -40.30 20.55
N LEU A 90 -7.47 -40.27 21.86
CA LEU A 90 -8.57 -41.01 22.44
C LEU A 90 -9.90 -40.31 22.16
N GLN A 91 -10.90 -41.10 21.77
CA GLN A 91 -12.29 -40.64 21.77
C GLN A 91 -12.75 -40.40 23.20
N LEU A 92 -13.46 -39.29 23.41
CA LEU A 92 -14.00 -38.96 24.71
C LEU A 92 -15.34 -39.68 24.92
N GLU A 93 -15.47 -40.31 26.08
CA GLU A 93 -16.74 -40.79 26.61
C GLU A 93 -17.21 -39.87 27.74
N TYR A 94 -18.52 -39.86 28.01
CA TYR A 94 -19.12 -39.00 29.03
C TYR A 94 -18.45 -39.13 30.40
N GLU A 95 -18.23 -40.35 30.88
CA GLU A 95 -17.62 -40.60 32.19
C GLU A 95 -16.19 -40.07 32.26
N THR A 96 -15.42 -40.24 31.18
CA THR A 96 -14.04 -39.77 31.09
C THR A 96 -13.95 -38.24 31.09
N LEU A 97 -14.83 -37.56 30.37
CA LEU A 97 -14.89 -36.09 30.33
C LEU A 97 -15.34 -35.51 31.68
N ALA A 98 -16.37 -36.11 32.30
CA ALA A 98 -16.88 -35.65 33.59
C ALA A 98 -15.84 -35.82 34.70
N GLU A 99 -15.13 -36.96 34.74
CA GLU A 99 -14.05 -37.21 35.71
C GLU A 99 -12.84 -36.29 35.47
N PHE A 100 -12.48 -36.06 34.21
CA PHE A 100 -11.44 -35.09 33.84
C PHE A 100 -11.79 -33.68 34.32
N MET A 101 -13.01 -33.20 34.03
CA MET A 101 -13.46 -31.88 34.42
C MET A 101 -13.55 -31.69 35.94
N LYS A 102 -13.95 -32.72 36.69
CA LYS A 102 -13.94 -32.69 38.17
C LYS A 102 -12.54 -32.46 38.76
N ARG A 103 -11.48 -32.84 38.04
CA ARG A 103 -10.07 -32.68 38.48
C ARG A 103 -9.49 -31.31 38.11
N MET A 104 -10.09 -30.58 37.17
CA MET A 104 -9.60 -29.26 36.72
C MET A 104 -9.49 -28.21 37.85
N PRO A 105 -10.43 -28.12 38.81
CA PRO A 105 -10.31 -27.22 39.96
C PRO A 105 -9.01 -27.36 40.75
N LEU A 106 -8.45 -28.58 40.84
CA LEU A 106 -7.21 -28.84 41.59
C LEU A 106 -5.99 -28.11 41.00
N LEU A 107 -6.06 -27.69 39.73
CA LEU A 107 -4.99 -26.92 39.08
C LEU A 107 -4.88 -25.48 39.61
N TYR A 108 -5.97 -24.91 40.13
CA TYR A 108 -6.03 -23.50 40.57
C TYR A 108 -6.63 -23.26 41.97
N LEU A 109 -7.23 -24.28 42.60
CA LEU A 109 -7.66 -24.30 44.00
C LEU A 109 -6.73 -25.26 44.75
N GLY A 110 -5.77 -24.71 45.49
CA GLY A 110 -4.91 -25.52 46.35
C GLY A 110 -5.69 -26.15 47.50
N ASN A 111 -5.21 -27.30 47.99
CA ASN A 111 -5.81 -28.00 49.15
C ASN A 111 -5.57 -27.30 50.50
N LYS A 112 -4.76 -26.23 50.52
CA LYS A 112 -4.44 -25.42 51.71
C LYS A 112 -4.97 -23.99 51.54
N PRO A 113 -5.39 -23.31 52.63
CA PRO A 113 -6.02 -21.98 52.59
C PRO A 113 -5.14 -20.90 51.93
N ASP A 114 -3.81 -21.07 51.93
CA ASP A 114 -2.85 -20.12 51.35
C ASP A 114 -2.51 -20.38 49.85
N GLY A 115 -3.09 -21.40 49.21
CA GLY A 115 -2.87 -21.67 47.78
C GLY A 115 -1.47 -22.19 47.40
N ALA A 116 -0.61 -22.49 48.37
CA ALA A 116 0.79 -22.88 48.15
C ALA A 116 1.01 -24.18 47.35
N ASP A 117 -0.03 -25.02 47.19
CA ASP A 117 0.07 -26.32 46.48
C ASP A 117 -0.52 -26.30 45.05
N SER A 118 -1.20 -25.23 44.62
CA SER A 118 -1.79 -25.14 43.27
C SER A 118 -0.75 -24.81 42.19
N LEU A 119 -0.93 -25.38 40.99
CA LEU A 119 -0.05 -25.12 39.84
C LEU A 119 -0.19 -23.69 39.31
N PHE A 120 -1.40 -23.13 39.39
CA PHE A 120 -1.71 -21.79 38.90
C PHE A 120 -2.42 -20.96 39.95
N THR A 121 -2.14 -19.66 39.97
CA THR A 121 -2.94 -18.70 40.75
C THR A 121 -4.26 -18.43 40.04
N LYS A 122 -5.34 -18.18 40.79
CA LYS A 122 -6.68 -17.87 40.24
C LYS A 122 -6.72 -16.66 39.29
N ARG A 123 -5.73 -15.76 39.39
CA ARG A 123 -5.60 -14.54 38.57
C ARG A 123 -4.57 -14.67 37.45
N SER A 124 -3.84 -15.78 37.37
CA SER A 124 -2.97 -16.04 36.22
C SER A 124 -3.80 -16.32 34.97
N LEU A 125 -3.24 -16.07 33.79
CA LEU A 125 -3.89 -16.33 32.50
C LEU A 125 -4.39 -17.78 32.40
N PHE A 126 -3.53 -18.75 32.70
CA PHE A 126 -3.86 -20.18 32.69
C PHE A 126 -4.91 -20.54 33.75
N GLY A 127 -4.79 -20.01 34.97
CA GLY A 127 -5.77 -20.23 36.02
C GLY A 127 -7.15 -19.65 35.68
N TYR A 128 -7.20 -18.49 35.02
CA TYR A 128 -8.42 -17.88 34.54
C TYR A 128 -9.06 -18.72 33.41
N PHE A 129 -8.27 -19.18 32.44
CA PHE A 129 -8.74 -20.03 31.34
C PHE A 129 -9.32 -21.36 31.84
N VAL A 130 -8.61 -22.08 32.72
CA VAL A 130 -9.07 -23.35 33.29
C VAL A 130 -10.38 -23.15 34.07
N ARG A 131 -10.46 -22.10 34.88
CA ARG A 131 -11.67 -21.74 35.61
C ARG A 131 -12.82 -21.41 34.67
N ARG A 132 -12.58 -20.65 33.60
CA ARG A 132 -13.59 -20.28 32.59
C ARG A 132 -14.17 -21.52 31.91
N CYS A 133 -13.31 -22.46 31.50
CA CYS A 133 -13.75 -23.72 30.90
C CYS A 133 -14.54 -24.59 31.87
N PHE A 134 -14.07 -24.73 33.11
CA PHE A 134 -14.76 -25.50 34.14
C PHE A 134 -16.15 -24.93 34.47
N VAL A 135 -16.24 -23.60 34.63
CA VAL A 135 -17.52 -22.93 34.89
C VAL A 135 -18.49 -23.13 33.72
N SER A 136 -18.02 -23.00 32.47
CA SER A 136 -18.89 -23.23 31.30
C SER A 136 -19.31 -24.69 31.16
N PHE A 137 -18.46 -25.65 31.51
CA PHE A 137 -18.83 -27.07 31.54
C PHE A 137 -19.94 -27.36 32.56
N ILE A 138 -19.85 -26.83 33.78
CA ILE A 138 -20.90 -27.01 34.81
C ILE A 138 -22.26 -26.44 34.36
N LYS A 139 -22.24 -25.39 33.52
CA LYS A 139 -23.47 -24.80 33.00
C LYS A 139 -24.18 -25.68 31.97
N LEU A 140 -23.48 -26.61 31.31
CA LEU A 140 -24.06 -27.44 30.25
C LEU A 140 -25.11 -28.40 30.80
N SER A 141 -26.13 -28.65 29.99
CA SER A 141 -27.05 -29.76 30.24
C SER A 141 -26.44 -31.10 29.84
N PHE A 142 -27.15 -32.19 30.16
CA PHE A 142 -26.73 -33.51 29.70
C PHE A 142 -26.68 -33.58 28.16
N SER A 143 -27.69 -33.04 27.47
CA SER A 143 -27.71 -32.93 26.01
C SER A 143 -26.59 -32.04 25.48
N GLY A 144 -26.30 -30.91 26.14
CA GLY A 144 -25.17 -30.04 25.79
C GLY A 144 -23.81 -30.73 25.97
N THR A 145 -23.68 -31.58 26.99
CA THR A 145 -22.45 -32.37 27.23
C THR A 145 -22.28 -33.46 26.19
N MET A 146 -23.36 -34.16 25.82
CA MET A 146 -23.33 -35.16 24.74
C MET A 146 -22.97 -34.54 23.40
N ARG A 147 -23.54 -33.38 23.07
CA ARG A 147 -23.17 -32.63 21.86
C ARG A 147 -21.70 -32.22 21.85
N LEU A 148 -21.17 -31.72 22.97
CA LEU A 148 -19.74 -31.40 23.08
C LEU A 148 -18.83 -32.61 22.85
N ILE A 149 -19.26 -33.80 23.28
CA ILE A 149 -18.52 -35.05 23.06
C ILE A 149 -18.57 -35.45 21.59
N GLU A 150 -19.74 -35.36 20.95
CA GLU A 150 -19.91 -35.58 19.52
C GLU A 150 -19.03 -34.62 18.70
N ASP A 151 -19.12 -33.32 19.00
CA ASP A 151 -18.31 -32.27 18.36
C ASP A 151 -16.81 -32.53 18.57
N TYR A 152 -16.39 -32.94 19.78
CA TYR A 152 -14.98 -33.29 20.03
C TYR A 152 -14.53 -34.49 19.22
N ASN A 153 -15.33 -35.56 19.18
CA ASN A 153 -14.97 -36.76 18.45
C ASN A 153 -14.93 -36.53 16.94
N ALA A 154 -15.83 -35.69 16.40
CA ALA A 154 -15.81 -35.24 15.01
C ALA A 154 -14.56 -34.38 14.72
N TRP A 155 -14.23 -33.44 15.62
CA TRP A 155 -13.04 -32.61 15.51
C TRP A 155 -11.73 -33.41 15.55
N VAL A 156 -11.66 -34.41 16.42
CA VAL A 156 -10.54 -35.36 16.49
C VAL A 156 -10.44 -36.24 15.23
N ALA A 157 -11.57 -36.53 14.57
CA ALA A 157 -11.62 -37.26 13.31
C ALA A 157 -11.19 -36.42 12.09
N GLY A 158 -11.03 -35.09 12.25
CA GLY A 158 -10.53 -34.17 11.22
C GLY A 158 -11.52 -33.12 10.76
N ASP A 159 -12.71 -33.03 11.37
CA ASP A 159 -13.69 -31.98 11.07
C ASP A 159 -13.41 -30.71 11.88
N ILE A 160 -12.70 -29.75 11.28
CA ILE A 160 -12.24 -28.53 11.97
C ILE A 160 -13.42 -27.62 12.37
N ASP A 161 -14.54 -27.72 11.67
CA ASP A 161 -15.72 -26.87 11.88
C ASP A 161 -16.68 -27.42 12.96
N ALA A 162 -16.46 -28.66 13.42
CA ALA A 162 -17.27 -29.31 14.44
C ALA A 162 -17.28 -28.50 15.77
N GLY A 163 -18.46 -28.04 16.18
CA GLY A 163 -18.65 -27.16 17.34
C GLY A 163 -18.36 -25.67 17.09
N TYR A 164 -18.07 -25.28 15.85
CA TYR A 164 -17.84 -23.90 15.39
C TYR A 164 -18.92 -23.39 14.45
N GLU A 165 -19.83 -24.25 14.00
CA GLU A 165 -20.94 -23.89 13.12
C GLU A 165 -21.72 -22.70 13.69
N TYR A 166 -21.70 -21.60 12.93
CA TYR A 166 -22.62 -20.49 13.10
C TYR A 166 -23.99 -20.97 12.63
N ASP A 167 -24.86 -21.40 13.55
CA ASP A 167 -26.25 -21.71 13.19
C ASP A 167 -27.10 -20.44 13.36
N PRO A 168 -27.48 -19.74 12.26
CA PRO A 168 -28.42 -18.63 12.32
C PRO A 168 -29.80 -19.03 12.84
N ARG A 169 -30.14 -20.33 12.86
CA ARG A 169 -31.38 -20.86 13.48
C ARG A 169 -31.24 -21.09 14.98
N ASN A 170 -30.01 -21.06 15.51
CA ASN A 170 -29.70 -20.90 16.93
C ASN A 170 -29.37 -19.42 17.25
N GLU A 171 -30.04 -18.45 16.59
CA GLU A 171 -30.48 -17.28 17.35
C GLU A 171 -31.04 -17.83 18.64
N ARG A 172 -30.36 -17.60 19.78
CA ARG A 172 -30.63 -18.24 21.07
C ARG A 172 -32.12 -18.14 21.38
N ASP A 173 -32.85 -19.14 20.92
CA ASP A 173 -34.29 -19.13 20.94
C ASP A 173 -34.57 -19.32 22.42
N ALA A 174 -35.00 -18.23 23.08
CA ALA A 174 -35.01 -18.14 24.54
C ALA A 174 -35.85 -19.29 25.16
N ILE A 175 -36.69 -19.89 24.31
CA ILE A 175 -37.65 -20.96 24.57
C ILE A 175 -37.06 -22.36 24.26
N ASN A 176 -36.15 -22.54 23.29
CA ASN A 176 -35.68 -23.86 22.80
C ASN A 176 -34.20 -24.21 23.10
N SER A 177 -33.41 -23.35 23.75
CA SER A 177 -32.00 -23.67 24.02
C SER A 177 -31.82 -24.71 25.16
N ASP A 178 -31.91 -25.99 24.84
CA ASP A 178 -31.77 -27.11 25.79
C ASP A 178 -30.32 -27.44 26.20
N SER A 179 -29.32 -26.72 25.67
CA SER A 179 -27.89 -27.02 25.88
C SER A 179 -27.30 -26.52 27.20
N VAL A 180 -27.96 -25.58 27.90
CA VAL A 180 -27.45 -24.94 29.12
C VAL A 180 -28.49 -24.99 30.24
N MET A 181 -28.17 -25.66 31.36
CA MET A 181 -29.04 -25.76 32.55
C MET A 181 -29.11 -24.44 33.33
N LEU A 182 -27.97 -23.75 33.48
CA LEU A 182 -27.87 -22.53 34.28
C LEU A 182 -27.55 -21.31 33.40
N LYS A 183 -28.60 -20.70 32.83
CA LYS A 183 -28.46 -19.50 31.99
C LYS A 183 -28.13 -18.27 32.83
N THR A 184 -26.90 -17.78 32.75
CA THR A 184 -26.50 -16.49 33.37
C THR A 184 -27.00 -15.30 32.56
N ALA A 185 -26.94 -14.08 33.10
CA ALA A 185 -27.34 -12.86 32.37
C ALA A 185 -26.58 -12.71 31.04
N ALA A 186 -25.31 -13.15 31.00
CA ALA A 186 -24.48 -13.18 29.81
C ALA A 186 -24.95 -14.19 28.73
N ASP A 187 -25.57 -15.29 29.16
CA ASP A 187 -26.03 -16.37 28.28
C ASP A 187 -27.41 -16.04 27.67
N LYS A 188 -28.18 -15.16 28.33
CA LYS A 188 -29.49 -14.68 27.85
C LYS A 188 -29.39 -13.58 26.79
N GLN A 189 -28.22 -12.97 26.62
CA GLN A 189 -28.01 -11.84 25.72
C GLN A 189 -26.92 -12.17 24.69
N ASN A 190 -27.14 -11.80 23.42
CA ASN A 190 -26.12 -11.90 22.39
C ASN A 190 -25.24 -10.64 22.44
N TYR A 191 -24.04 -10.80 22.97
CA TYR A 191 -22.99 -9.77 22.91
C TYR A 191 -22.27 -9.83 21.57
N GLY A 192 -21.53 -8.76 21.26
CA GLY A 192 -20.79 -8.66 20.00
C GLY A 192 -19.78 -9.78 19.78
N ASP A 193 -19.72 -10.26 18.54
CA ASP A 193 -18.79 -11.27 18.04
C ASP A 193 -17.89 -10.63 16.97
N SER A 194 -16.58 -10.74 17.15
CA SER A 194 -15.56 -10.23 16.22
C SER A 194 -15.50 -11.00 14.90
N SER A 195 -16.02 -12.24 14.86
CA SER A 195 -16.05 -13.06 13.63
C SER A 195 -16.79 -12.35 12.48
N ILE A 196 -17.86 -11.60 12.80
CA ILE A 196 -18.63 -10.85 11.80
C ILE A 196 -17.78 -9.72 11.18
N TYR A 197 -16.93 -9.08 11.98
CA TYR A 197 -16.00 -8.07 11.49
C TYR A 197 -14.94 -8.67 10.58
N PHE A 198 -14.44 -9.88 10.88
CA PHE A 198 -13.52 -10.61 10.01
C PHE A 198 -14.14 -10.89 8.63
N PHE A 199 -15.41 -11.30 8.56
CA PHE A 199 -16.11 -11.47 7.27
C PHE A 199 -16.25 -10.15 6.50
N TRP A 200 -16.41 -9.02 7.19
CA TRP A 200 -16.34 -7.71 6.55
C TRP A 200 -14.95 -7.40 6.01
N GLU A 201 -13.89 -7.62 6.78
CA GLU A 201 -12.50 -7.41 6.31
C GLU A 201 -12.21 -8.28 5.09
N LYS A 202 -12.61 -9.54 5.11
CA LYS A 202 -12.51 -10.46 3.96
C LYS A 202 -13.27 -9.92 2.76
N GLY A 203 -14.57 -9.60 2.90
CA GLY A 203 -15.38 -9.05 1.81
C GLY A 203 -14.84 -7.73 1.27
N PHE A 204 -14.27 -6.88 2.13
CA PHE A 204 -13.61 -5.64 1.73
C PHE A 204 -12.33 -5.91 0.91
N MET A 205 -11.53 -6.90 1.32
CA MET A 205 -10.30 -7.28 0.62
C MET A 205 -10.56 -7.94 -0.75
N THR A 206 -11.61 -8.75 -0.87
CA THR A 206 -12.01 -9.44 -2.12
C THR A 206 -12.92 -8.61 -3.03
N ASN A 207 -13.38 -7.44 -2.55
CA ASN A 207 -14.36 -6.58 -3.19
C ASN A 207 -15.78 -7.19 -3.34
N ASP A 208 -16.18 -8.10 -2.45
CA ASP A 208 -17.58 -8.55 -2.35
C ASP A 208 -18.41 -7.50 -1.60
N GLU A 209 -19.22 -6.74 -2.35
CA GLU A 209 -20.03 -5.67 -1.77
C GLU A 209 -21.17 -6.17 -0.89
N VAL A 210 -21.80 -7.27 -1.30
CA VAL A 210 -22.98 -7.79 -0.62
C VAL A 210 -22.57 -8.34 0.73
N GLN A 211 -21.51 -9.17 0.74
CA GLN A 211 -20.98 -9.72 1.99
C GLN A 211 -20.44 -8.61 2.90
N ALA A 212 -19.70 -7.63 2.36
CA ALA A 212 -19.14 -6.56 3.18
C ALA A 212 -20.24 -5.70 3.84
N VAL A 213 -21.23 -5.24 3.07
CA VAL A 213 -22.30 -4.36 3.58
C VAL A 213 -23.20 -5.08 4.59
N ASP A 214 -23.55 -6.34 4.32
CA ASP A 214 -24.37 -7.14 5.23
C ASP A 214 -23.60 -7.46 6.53
N SER A 215 -22.34 -7.92 6.42
CA SER A 215 -21.51 -8.26 7.58
C SER A 215 -21.27 -7.04 8.48
N ILE A 216 -20.93 -5.88 7.93
CA ILE A 216 -20.69 -4.68 8.76
C ILE A 216 -21.98 -4.18 9.44
N SER A 217 -23.12 -4.30 8.75
CA SER A 217 -24.42 -3.95 9.32
C SER A 217 -24.75 -4.88 10.49
N ARG A 218 -24.61 -6.20 10.28
CA ARG A 218 -24.79 -7.20 11.34
C ARG A 218 -23.87 -6.97 12.53
N TYR A 219 -22.60 -6.62 12.29
CA TYR A 219 -21.63 -6.34 13.35
C TYR A 219 -22.09 -5.16 14.23
N PHE A 220 -22.46 -4.02 13.64
CA PHE A 220 -22.89 -2.85 14.42
C PHE A 220 -24.31 -2.93 14.98
N GLU A 221 -25.11 -3.91 14.55
CA GLU A 221 -26.38 -4.26 15.17
C GLU A 221 -26.23 -5.10 16.44
N GLN A 222 -25.05 -5.68 16.68
CA GLN A 222 -24.73 -6.40 17.90
C GLN A 222 -24.74 -5.49 19.13
N ARG A 223 -24.88 -6.12 20.30
CA ARG A 223 -24.85 -5.43 21.59
C ARG A 223 -23.42 -5.42 22.15
N PHE A 224 -22.77 -4.27 22.11
CA PHE A 224 -21.43 -4.08 22.69
C PHE A 224 -21.43 -3.66 24.15
N THR A 225 -22.49 -2.98 24.62
CA THR A 225 -22.59 -2.48 25.99
C THR A 225 -23.93 -2.84 26.63
N GLU A 226 -23.99 -2.82 27.95
CA GLU A 226 -25.25 -3.05 28.68
C GLU A 226 -26.23 -1.88 28.53
N ALA A 227 -25.73 -0.70 28.13
CA ALA A 227 -26.53 0.49 27.87
C ALA A 227 -27.56 0.27 26.74
N ARG A 228 -28.68 1.01 26.80
CA ARG A 228 -29.74 0.98 25.77
C ARG A 228 -29.24 1.41 24.39
N ASP A 229 -28.17 2.22 24.33
CA ASP A 229 -27.49 2.70 23.11
C ASP A 229 -26.26 1.87 22.72
N SER A 230 -26.32 0.55 22.91
CA SER A 230 -25.24 -0.35 22.47
C SER A 230 -25.00 -0.37 20.95
N LYS A 231 -25.98 0.11 20.16
CA LYS A 231 -25.89 0.16 18.69
C LYS A 231 -25.08 1.37 18.25
N ASN A 232 -23.83 1.15 17.87
CA ASN A 232 -22.94 2.20 17.37
C ASN A 232 -23.22 2.50 15.88
N ARG A 233 -24.33 3.21 15.61
CA ARG A 233 -24.72 3.62 14.25
C ARG A 233 -23.69 4.55 13.60
N GLN A 234 -23.01 5.40 14.38
CA GLN A 234 -21.97 6.27 13.81
C GLN A 234 -20.78 5.47 13.28
N GLY A 235 -20.39 4.39 13.97
CA GLY A 235 -19.35 3.47 13.52
C GLY A 235 -19.70 2.76 12.20
N LEU A 236 -20.93 2.27 12.06
CA LEU A 236 -21.42 1.64 10.83
C LEU A 236 -21.31 2.58 9.63
N LEU A 237 -21.89 3.77 9.75
CA LEU A 237 -21.88 4.76 8.68
C LEU A 237 -20.45 5.13 8.28
N MET A 238 -19.53 5.21 9.25
CA MET A 238 -18.14 5.53 8.99
C MET A 238 -17.40 4.44 8.20
N HIS A 239 -17.65 3.16 8.50
CA HIS A 239 -17.07 2.05 7.75
C HIS A 239 -17.63 1.97 6.32
N LEU A 240 -18.93 2.21 6.14
CA LEU A 240 -19.56 2.29 4.82
C LEU A 240 -19.00 3.47 4.01
N ILE A 241 -18.84 4.63 4.64
CA ILE A 241 -18.20 5.81 4.03
C ILE A 241 -16.79 5.47 3.57
N ARG A 242 -15.98 4.81 4.42
CA ARG A 242 -14.62 4.39 4.08
C ARG A 242 -14.60 3.43 2.89
N MET A 243 -15.52 2.47 2.85
CA MET A 243 -15.64 1.51 1.75
C MET A 243 -15.93 2.21 0.42
N HIS A 244 -17.00 3.04 0.36
CA HIS A 244 -17.34 3.79 -0.85
C HIS A 244 -16.26 4.81 -1.23
N TYR A 245 -15.55 5.39 -0.26
CA TYR A 245 -14.43 6.30 -0.52
C TYR A 245 -13.25 5.57 -1.17
N ALA A 246 -12.89 4.38 -0.67
CA ALA A 246 -11.83 3.56 -1.26
C ALA A 246 -12.13 3.18 -2.73
N ARG A 247 -13.42 2.98 -3.05
CA ARG A 247 -13.92 2.70 -4.40
C ARG A 247 -14.09 3.95 -5.29
N GLN A 248 -13.82 5.15 -4.77
CA GLN A 248 -14.00 6.43 -5.47
C GLN A 248 -15.46 6.81 -5.81
N GLU A 249 -16.43 6.25 -5.08
CA GLU A 249 -17.87 6.52 -5.25
C GLU A 249 -18.32 7.77 -4.48
N TYR A 250 -17.75 8.92 -4.84
CA TYR A 250 -17.92 10.17 -4.07
C TYR A 250 -19.38 10.61 -3.91
N GLY A 251 -20.26 10.26 -4.85
CA GLY A 251 -21.69 10.57 -4.78
C GLY A 251 -22.40 9.86 -3.61
N ALA A 252 -22.10 8.58 -3.39
CA ALA A 252 -22.63 7.80 -2.27
C ALA A 252 -22.06 8.30 -0.94
N VAL A 253 -20.76 8.57 -0.91
CA VAL A 253 -20.05 9.09 0.27
C VAL A 253 -20.68 10.39 0.78
N ARG A 254 -21.00 11.35 -0.10
CA ARG A 254 -21.64 12.62 0.28
C ARG A 254 -23.00 12.43 0.96
N LYS A 255 -23.82 11.49 0.45
CA LYS A 255 -25.13 11.18 1.02
C LYS A 255 -24.99 10.55 2.41
N LEU A 256 -24.11 9.55 2.54
CA LEU A 256 -23.85 8.87 3.81
C LEU A 256 -23.25 9.80 4.86
N LEU A 257 -22.33 10.70 4.47
CA LEU A 257 -21.73 11.70 5.38
C LEU A 257 -22.76 12.64 5.99
N THR A 258 -23.74 13.08 5.20
CA THR A 258 -24.82 13.96 5.71
C THR A 258 -25.61 13.25 6.80
N GLY A 259 -25.92 11.97 6.60
CA GLY A 259 -26.57 11.13 7.62
C GLY A 259 -25.68 10.91 8.84
N ALA A 260 -24.40 10.60 8.64
CA ALA A 260 -23.44 10.38 9.72
C ALA A 260 -23.25 11.62 10.61
N ILE A 261 -23.17 12.81 10.01
CA ILE A 261 -23.06 14.08 10.75
C ILE A 261 -24.31 14.33 11.60
N ALA A 262 -25.51 14.06 11.06
CA ALA A 262 -26.74 14.20 11.82
C ALA A 262 -26.74 13.26 13.05
N VAL A 263 -26.36 11.99 12.85
CA VAL A 263 -26.27 11.00 13.94
C VAL A 263 -25.21 11.38 14.99
N CYS A 264 -24.01 11.81 14.56
CA CYS A 264 -22.95 12.23 15.50
C CYS A 264 -23.39 13.45 16.33
N ARG A 265 -24.09 14.42 15.72
CA ARG A 265 -24.65 15.58 16.43
C ARG A 265 -25.73 15.19 17.43
N MET A 266 -26.61 14.27 17.06
CA MET A 266 -27.66 13.77 17.96
C MET A 266 -27.07 13.03 19.17
N ASN A 267 -25.99 12.27 18.96
CA ASN A 267 -25.34 11.49 20.01
C ASN A 267 -24.30 12.30 20.81
N GLY A 268 -23.99 13.54 20.40
CA GLY A 268 -22.97 14.38 21.04
C GLY A 268 -21.52 13.90 20.85
N ASP A 269 -21.28 13.01 19.87
CA ASP A 269 -19.94 12.46 19.59
C ASP A 269 -19.08 13.46 18.80
N ARG A 270 -18.17 14.13 19.51
CA ARG A 270 -17.26 15.13 18.94
C ARG A 270 -16.20 14.51 18.03
N ILE A 271 -15.69 13.33 18.39
CA ILE A 271 -14.62 12.64 17.65
C ILE A 271 -15.19 12.08 16.33
N GLY A 272 -16.34 11.40 16.40
CA GLY A 272 -17.05 10.93 15.21
C GLY A 272 -17.44 12.06 14.27
N LEU A 273 -17.86 13.21 14.81
CA LEU A 273 -18.16 14.40 14.01
C LEU A 273 -16.91 14.95 13.30
N GLN A 274 -15.78 15.03 14.00
CA GLN A 274 -14.51 15.47 13.41
C GLN A 274 -14.05 14.54 12.28
N HIS A 275 -14.15 13.21 12.46
CA HIS A 275 -13.85 12.26 11.38
C HIS A 275 -14.78 12.44 10.17
N CYS A 276 -16.08 12.65 10.39
CA CYS A 276 -17.01 12.96 9.30
C CYS A 276 -16.62 14.24 8.56
N MET A 277 -16.27 15.31 9.29
CA MET A 277 -15.85 16.58 8.71
C MET A 277 -14.53 16.44 7.94
N ALA A 278 -13.57 15.71 8.49
CA ALA A 278 -12.29 15.45 7.85
C ALA A 278 -12.48 14.73 6.50
N ILE A 279 -13.27 13.65 6.45
CA ILE A 279 -13.57 12.95 5.19
C ILE A 279 -14.33 13.86 4.21
N MET A 280 -15.25 14.69 4.69
CA MET A 280 -15.93 15.68 3.85
C MET A 280 -14.93 16.63 3.18
N HIS A 281 -13.91 17.07 3.92
CA HIS A 281 -12.84 17.91 3.38
C HIS A 281 -11.90 17.15 2.42
N ARG A 282 -11.88 15.81 2.43
CA ARG A 282 -11.10 15.01 1.47
C ARG A 282 -11.77 14.88 0.09
N LEU A 283 -13.08 15.12 0.01
CA LEU A 283 -13.84 14.94 -1.23
C LEU A 283 -13.54 16.05 -2.26
N PRO A 284 -13.50 15.71 -3.57
CA PRO A 284 -13.29 16.70 -4.62
C PRO A 284 -14.47 17.67 -4.67
N PRO A 285 -14.25 18.99 -4.84
CA PRO A 285 -15.32 19.98 -4.86
C PRO A 285 -16.35 19.70 -5.96
N THR A 286 -17.62 20.01 -5.67
CA THR A 286 -18.73 19.81 -6.63
C THR A 286 -18.70 20.87 -7.73
N GLU A 287 -18.27 22.08 -7.39
CA GLU A 287 -18.17 23.21 -8.32
C GLU A 287 -16.79 23.25 -8.98
N ARG A 288 -16.76 23.41 -10.31
CA ARG A 288 -15.50 23.54 -11.05
C ARG A 288 -14.81 24.85 -10.64
N GLY A 289 -13.54 24.76 -10.27
CA GLY A 289 -12.71 25.91 -9.88
C GLY A 289 -12.80 26.31 -8.41
N GLN A 290 -13.65 25.66 -7.61
CA GLN A 290 -13.65 25.87 -6.17
C GLN A 290 -12.39 25.28 -5.55
N LYS A 291 -11.64 26.10 -4.79
CA LYS A 291 -10.45 25.63 -4.09
C LYS A 291 -10.83 24.65 -2.96
N PRO A 292 -10.05 23.57 -2.76
CA PRO A 292 -10.35 22.60 -1.73
C PRO A 292 -10.12 23.21 -0.35
N PHE A 293 -10.92 22.79 0.63
CA PHE A 293 -10.78 23.22 2.01
C PHE A 293 -9.50 22.64 2.63
N LEU A 294 -8.75 23.47 3.34
CA LEU A 294 -7.55 23.08 4.09
C LEU A 294 -7.86 23.09 5.58
N ASN A 295 -7.50 22.03 6.29
CA ASN A 295 -7.72 21.90 7.71
C ASN A 295 -6.78 22.83 8.49
N THR A 296 -7.31 23.37 9.59
CA THR A 296 -6.54 24.07 10.62
C THR A 296 -6.28 23.12 11.78
N VAL A 297 -5.18 23.32 12.52
CA VAL A 297 -4.87 22.50 13.70
C VAL A 297 -5.97 22.69 14.74
N GLN A 298 -6.58 21.59 15.16
CA GLN A 298 -7.67 21.55 16.14
C GLN A 298 -7.40 20.39 17.11
N PRO A 299 -7.83 20.49 18.39
CA PRO A 299 -7.47 19.52 19.43
C PRO A 299 -7.88 18.07 19.12
N ASP A 300 -9.03 17.89 18.47
CA ASP A 300 -9.60 16.57 18.16
C ASP A 300 -9.26 16.09 16.72
N LEU A 301 -8.49 16.87 15.95
CA LEU A 301 -8.15 16.54 14.57
C LEU A 301 -6.96 15.57 14.52
N HIS A 302 -7.12 14.45 13.82
CA HIS A 302 -6.01 13.50 13.64
C HIS A 302 -4.90 14.11 12.76
N PRO A 303 -3.60 13.98 13.12
CA PRO A 303 -2.50 14.61 12.38
C PRO A 303 -2.47 14.26 10.89
N VAL A 304 -2.75 13.00 10.53
CA VAL A 304 -2.79 12.54 9.14
C VAL A 304 -3.76 13.34 8.24
N GLU A 305 -4.76 14.00 8.80
CA GLU A 305 -5.65 14.89 8.01
C GLU A 305 -4.92 16.16 7.53
N ILE A 306 -4.00 16.69 8.33
CA ILE A 306 -3.11 17.80 7.93
C ILE A 306 -2.16 17.31 6.84
N LEU A 307 -1.65 16.08 6.97
CA LEU A 307 -0.81 15.46 5.94
C LEU A 307 -1.60 15.25 4.64
N PHE A 308 -2.88 14.93 4.70
CA PHE A 308 -3.72 14.82 3.51
C PHE A 308 -3.89 16.16 2.78
N ASP A 309 -3.89 17.29 3.50
CA ASP A 309 -3.96 18.61 2.87
C ASP A 309 -2.77 18.91 1.96
N VAL A 310 -1.63 18.30 2.24
CA VAL A 310 -0.44 18.35 1.38
C VAL A 310 -0.78 17.82 -0.02
N LYS A 311 -1.50 16.70 -0.12
CA LYS A 311 -1.95 16.15 -1.42
C LYS A 311 -2.82 17.16 -2.19
N LYS A 312 -3.66 17.92 -1.50
CA LYS A 312 -4.49 18.97 -2.13
C LYS A 312 -3.61 20.10 -2.67
N LEU A 313 -2.66 20.57 -1.87
CA LEU A 313 -1.73 21.64 -2.25
C LEU A 313 -0.79 21.22 -3.39
N MET A 314 -0.47 19.94 -3.49
CA MET A 314 0.35 19.39 -4.58
C MET A 314 -0.36 19.33 -5.93
N GLN A 315 -1.68 19.57 -6.02
CA GLN A 315 -2.39 19.60 -7.29
C GLN A 315 -2.18 20.94 -8.01
N VAL A 316 -1.75 20.89 -9.27
CA VAL A 316 -1.47 22.09 -10.10
C VAL A 316 -2.70 22.98 -10.25
N GLN A 317 -3.90 22.38 -10.27
CA GLN A 317 -5.18 23.05 -10.47
C GLN A 317 -5.55 24.02 -9.35
N ASN A 318 -4.97 23.85 -8.16
CA ASN A 318 -5.27 24.71 -7.01
C ASN A 318 -4.42 25.99 -6.97
N GLU A 319 -3.44 26.11 -7.88
CA GLU A 319 -2.57 27.28 -8.05
C GLU A 319 -1.90 27.73 -6.74
N GLN A 320 -1.51 26.78 -5.90
CA GLN A 320 -0.77 27.04 -4.66
C GLN A 320 0.71 26.71 -4.83
N PRO A 321 1.62 27.47 -4.19
CA PRO A 321 3.03 27.15 -4.18
C PRO A 321 3.32 25.90 -3.33
N LEU A 322 4.34 25.13 -3.72
CA LEU A 322 4.78 23.98 -2.94
C LEU A 322 5.35 24.36 -1.56
N SER A 323 5.76 25.62 -1.36
CA SER A 323 6.14 26.12 -0.03
C SER A 323 5.04 25.92 1.01
N ALA A 324 3.77 26.14 0.63
CA ALA A 324 2.62 25.89 1.50
C ALA A 324 2.47 24.41 1.88
N SER A 325 2.93 23.50 1.01
CA SER A 325 2.97 22.06 1.30
C SER A 325 4.00 21.74 2.38
N PHE A 326 5.17 22.37 2.34
CA PHE A 326 6.19 22.25 3.40
C PHE A 326 5.69 22.82 4.73
N GLU A 327 5.00 23.96 4.73
CA GLU A 327 4.39 24.51 5.94
C GLU A 327 3.39 23.54 6.59
N LYS A 328 2.55 22.88 5.79
CA LYS A 328 1.62 21.84 6.27
C LYS A 328 2.34 20.62 6.82
N ILE A 329 3.48 20.25 6.23
CA ILE A 329 4.33 19.21 6.79
C ILE A 329 4.87 19.60 8.17
N TYR A 330 5.37 20.81 8.34
CA TYR A 330 5.86 21.25 9.66
C TYR A 330 4.73 21.32 10.69
N GLN A 331 3.52 21.75 10.28
CA GLN A 331 2.32 21.66 11.12
C GLN A 331 1.99 20.22 11.51
N PHE A 332 2.12 19.27 10.59
CA PHE A 332 1.94 17.86 10.88
C PHE A 332 2.93 17.36 11.93
N VAL A 333 4.24 17.61 11.74
CA VAL A 333 5.28 17.11 12.67
C VAL A 333 5.04 17.65 14.08
N GLY A 334 4.86 18.97 14.22
CA GLY A 334 4.61 19.57 15.54
C GLY A 334 3.30 19.10 16.17
N TRP A 335 2.25 18.90 15.36
CA TRP A 335 0.97 18.41 15.87
C TRP A 335 1.00 16.92 16.19
N TYR A 336 1.75 16.10 15.45
CA TYR A 336 1.89 14.67 15.70
C TYR A 336 2.50 14.41 17.08
N ASP A 337 3.60 15.09 17.41
CA ASP A 337 4.26 14.98 18.71
C ASP A 337 3.32 15.39 19.85
N GLN A 338 2.66 16.56 19.71
CA GLN A 338 1.72 17.04 20.72
C GLN A 338 0.49 16.12 20.85
N TRP A 339 0.00 15.56 19.75
CA TRP A 339 -1.18 14.69 19.76
C TRP A 339 -0.89 13.38 20.50
N ILE A 340 0.33 12.82 20.35
CA ILE A 340 0.80 11.66 21.12
C ILE A 340 0.81 11.98 22.61
N ASP A 341 1.41 13.11 23.00
CA ASP A 341 1.50 13.54 24.40
C ASP A 341 0.13 13.73 25.04
N LEU A 342 -0.83 14.32 24.30
CA LEU A 342 -2.18 14.60 24.81
C LEU A 342 -3.05 13.35 24.96
N HIS A 343 -2.94 12.40 24.03
CA HIS A 343 -3.83 11.24 23.99
C HIS A 343 -3.22 9.99 24.63
N GLY A 344 -1.95 10.03 25.06
CA GLY A 344 -1.24 8.88 25.63
C GLY A 344 -1.18 7.69 24.67
N ASN A 345 -1.28 7.96 23.37
CA ASN A 345 -1.43 6.93 22.34
C ASN A 345 -0.10 6.25 22.05
N ILE A 346 -0.18 4.94 21.75
CA ILE A 346 0.96 4.16 21.26
C ILE A 346 1.40 4.74 19.91
N LEU A 347 2.71 4.98 19.76
CA LEU A 347 3.34 5.38 18.51
C LEU A 347 2.90 4.44 17.37
N ARG A 348 2.06 4.95 16.46
CA ARG A 348 1.73 4.24 15.23
C ARG A 348 2.81 4.57 14.20
N GLN A 349 3.76 3.66 14.07
CA GLN A 349 4.88 3.79 13.14
C GLN A 349 4.43 4.09 11.70
N ARG A 350 3.30 3.51 11.28
CA ARG A 350 2.67 3.76 9.97
C ARG A 350 2.36 5.24 9.69
N ASP A 351 1.97 6.01 10.71
CA ASP A 351 1.63 7.43 10.54
C ASP A 351 2.89 8.28 10.36
N GLN A 352 3.98 7.91 11.03
CA GLN A 352 5.30 8.53 10.86
C GLN A 352 5.89 8.19 9.47
N ASP A 353 5.76 6.94 9.03
CA ASP A 353 6.20 6.51 7.70
C ASP A 353 5.41 7.19 6.59
N ALA A 354 4.13 7.51 6.82
CA ALA A 354 3.31 8.26 5.87
C ALA A 354 3.87 9.66 5.61
N PHE A 355 4.42 10.32 6.64
CA PHE A 355 5.08 11.62 6.50
C PHE A 355 6.29 11.51 5.56
N HIS A 356 7.18 10.54 5.78
CA HIS A 356 8.35 10.34 4.93
C HIS A 356 7.95 10.02 3.49
N ALA A 357 6.90 9.21 3.28
CA ALA A 357 6.36 8.90 1.96
C ALA A 357 5.80 10.13 1.23
N VAL A 358 5.11 11.04 1.93
CA VAL A 358 4.58 12.27 1.33
C VAL A 358 5.71 13.29 1.08
N HIS A 359 6.65 13.39 2.01
CA HIS A 359 7.79 14.31 1.91
C HIS A 359 8.68 13.97 0.71
N SER A 360 8.90 12.68 0.46
CA SER A 360 9.66 12.22 -0.69
C SER A 360 9.04 12.68 -2.02
N LEU A 361 7.72 12.64 -2.13
CA LEU A 361 6.99 13.06 -3.33
C LEU A 361 7.13 14.57 -3.56
N ILE A 362 7.08 15.38 -2.49
CA ILE A 362 7.24 16.84 -2.60
C ILE A 362 8.66 17.19 -3.05
N TRP A 363 9.68 16.57 -2.47
CA TRP A 363 11.06 16.77 -2.93
C TRP A 363 11.24 16.36 -4.39
N SER A 364 10.58 15.29 -4.82
CA SER A 364 10.59 14.88 -6.23
C SER A 364 9.98 15.95 -7.13
N ILE A 365 8.85 16.55 -6.75
CA ILE A 365 8.16 17.57 -7.55
C ILE A 365 8.94 18.90 -7.54
N ALA A 366 9.55 19.25 -6.41
CA ALA A 366 10.47 20.38 -6.30
C ALA A 366 11.75 20.17 -7.12
N GLY A 367 12.02 18.95 -7.61
CA GLY A 367 13.18 18.66 -8.44
C GLY A 367 14.45 18.34 -7.66
N CYS A 368 14.32 17.97 -6.38
CA CYS A 368 15.40 17.47 -5.51
C CYS A 368 15.34 15.94 -5.42
N SER A 369 15.89 15.25 -6.42
CA SER A 369 15.81 13.78 -6.53
C SER A 369 16.57 13.05 -5.41
N GLN A 370 17.67 13.59 -4.92
CA GLN A 370 18.49 12.95 -3.88
C GLN A 370 17.77 12.88 -2.54
N LEU A 371 17.20 14.00 -2.07
CA LEU A 371 16.40 14.05 -0.84
C LEU A 371 15.16 13.16 -0.96
N SER A 372 14.51 13.19 -2.12
CA SER A 372 13.39 12.30 -2.41
C SER A 372 13.77 10.82 -2.25
N THR A 373 14.94 10.42 -2.76
CA THR A 373 15.44 9.04 -2.65
C THR A 373 15.77 8.65 -1.21
N LEU A 374 16.33 9.58 -0.43
CA LEU A 374 16.65 9.34 0.98
C LEU A 374 15.37 9.09 1.79
N GLU A 375 14.35 9.92 1.60
CA GLU A 375 13.05 9.76 2.26
C GLU A 375 12.35 8.45 1.85
N GLU A 376 12.43 8.06 0.58
CA GLU A 376 11.95 6.75 0.10
C GLU A 376 12.67 5.58 0.78
N GLN A 377 14.00 5.68 0.94
CA GLN A 377 14.79 4.65 1.62
C GLN A 377 14.41 4.51 3.09
N LEU A 378 14.14 5.62 3.79
CA LEU A 378 13.67 5.58 5.18
C LEU A 378 12.38 4.75 5.30
N VAL A 379 11.38 5.00 4.45
CA VAL A 379 10.13 4.22 4.45
C VAL A 379 10.39 2.74 4.18
N LEU A 380 11.23 2.41 3.21
CA LEU A 380 11.52 1.01 2.86
C LEU A 380 12.25 0.25 3.98
N ILE A 381 13.07 0.93 4.78
CA ILE A 381 13.81 0.34 5.90
C ILE A 381 12.90 0.08 7.10
N PHE A 382 11.98 1.00 7.41
CA PHE A 382 11.19 0.95 8.64
C PHE A 382 9.81 0.31 8.51
N THR A 383 9.29 0.14 7.29
CA THR A 383 8.00 -0.54 7.07
C THR A 383 8.12 -2.06 7.03
N GLU A 384 7.08 -2.75 7.50
CA GLU A 384 7.01 -4.21 7.47
C GLU A 384 6.96 -4.76 6.04
N VAL A 385 7.67 -5.86 5.80
CA VAL A 385 7.68 -6.56 4.51
C VAL A 385 6.47 -7.50 4.46
N ARG A 386 5.72 -7.51 3.35
CA ARG A 386 4.48 -8.32 3.13
C ARG A 386 3.22 -7.83 3.86
N GLY A 387 3.26 -6.65 4.47
CA GLY A 387 2.07 -6.01 5.05
C GLY A 387 1.19 -5.31 4.00
N ASP A 388 -0.05 -4.95 4.38
CA ASP A 388 -0.95 -4.10 3.58
C ASP A 388 -0.60 -2.60 3.70
N ASP A 389 0.68 -2.27 3.95
CA ASP A 389 1.12 -0.90 4.14
C ASP A 389 1.21 -0.15 2.82
N ASN A 390 0.19 0.67 2.56
CA ASN A 390 0.07 1.50 1.37
C ASN A 390 1.26 2.47 1.19
N ASN A 391 1.89 2.92 2.30
CA ASN A 391 3.07 3.79 2.25
C ASN A 391 4.24 3.11 1.54
N ARG A 392 4.52 1.84 1.88
CA ARG A 392 5.58 1.04 1.28
C ARG A 392 5.30 0.80 -0.20
N LEU A 393 4.05 0.45 -0.54
CA LEU A 393 3.65 0.26 -1.93
C LEU A 393 3.85 1.55 -2.75
N THR A 394 3.37 2.68 -2.24
CA THR A 394 3.47 3.98 -2.92
C THR A 394 4.92 4.40 -3.16
N VAL A 395 5.80 4.19 -2.17
CA VAL A 395 7.24 4.46 -2.31
C VAL A 395 7.88 3.52 -3.33
N THR A 396 7.52 2.23 -3.30
CA THR A 396 8.05 1.23 -4.23
C THR A 396 7.63 1.53 -5.67
N THR A 397 6.38 1.91 -5.89
CA THR A 397 5.89 2.31 -7.22
C THR A 397 6.54 3.60 -7.72
N ASN A 398 6.70 4.61 -6.86
CA ASN A 398 7.42 5.84 -7.20
C ASN A 398 8.88 5.57 -7.58
N GLN A 399 9.57 4.73 -6.80
CA GLN A 399 10.96 4.36 -7.08
C GLN A 399 11.08 3.57 -8.39
N ALA A 400 10.18 2.61 -8.63
CA ALA A 400 10.14 1.85 -9.88
C ALA A 400 9.88 2.77 -11.08
N TYR A 401 8.94 3.69 -10.97
CA TYR A 401 8.65 4.66 -12.04
C TYR A 401 9.86 5.58 -12.30
N LYS A 402 10.56 6.06 -11.26
CA LYS A 402 11.82 6.82 -11.41
C LYS A 402 12.91 6.02 -12.14
N ARG A 403 13.10 4.74 -11.80
CA ARG A 403 14.05 3.87 -12.52
C ARG A 403 13.65 3.66 -13.99
N ALA A 404 12.36 3.46 -14.25
CA ALA A 404 11.84 3.37 -15.61
C ALA A 404 12.04 4.67 -16.41
N ARG A 405 11.90 5.84 -15.78
CA ARG A 405 12.23 7.14 -16.38
C ARG A 405 13.70 7.21 -16.82
N ASN A 406 14.60 6.56 -16.09
CA ASN A 406 16.04 6.45 -16.38
C ASN A 406 16.43 5.33 -17.39
N GLY A 407 15.46 4.65 -17.98
CA GLY A 407 15.70 3.57 -18.94
C GLY A 407 15.98 2.20 -18.31
N GLU A 408 15.96 2.10 -16.98
CA GLU A 408 16.16 0.86 -16.22
C GLU A 408 14.84 0.09 -16.08
N TYR A 409 14.19 -0.21 -17.22
CA TYR A 409 12.85 -0.80 -17.27
C TYR A 409 12.76 -2.17 -16.60
N LEU A 410 13.73 -3.04 -16.85
CA LEU A 410 13.73 -4.41 -16.32
C LEU A 410 13.91 -4.40 -14.80
N GLU A 411 14.79 -3.56 -14.27
CA GLU A 411 15.00 -3.42 -12.83
C GLU A 411 13.79 -2.81 -12.14
N ALA A 412 13.14 -1.83 -12.78
CA ALA A 412 11.89 -1.23 -12.29
C ALA A 412 10.78 -2.27 -12.16
N ILE A 413 10.58 -3.09 -13.20
CA ILE A 413 9.57 -4.15 -13.20
C ILE A 413 9.95 -5.26 -12.22
N ALA A 414 11.22 -5.67 -12.18
CA ALA A 414 11.70 -6.68 -11.23
C ALA A 414 11.41 -6.27 -9.79
N THR A 415 11.67 -5.01 -9.43
CA THR A 415 11.38 -4.46 -8.10
C THR A 415 9.89 -4.59 -7.76
N LEU A 416 8.98 -4.37 -8.72
CA LEU A 416 7.53 -4.50 -8.51
C LEU A 416 7.04 -5.96 -8.50
N LEU A 417 7.71 -6.86 -9.22
CA LEU A 417 7.37 -8.28 -9.29
C LEU A 417 7.91 -9.09 -8.10
N GLU A 418 8.74 -8.50 -7.24
CA GLU A 418 9.20 -9.15 -6.03
C GLU A 418 8.02 -9.65 -5.18
N PRO A 419 8.04 -10.91 -4.72
CA PRO A 419 6.96 -11.47 -3.90
C PRO A 419 6.67 -10.66 -2.64
N ASN A 420 7.65 -9.90 -2.14
CA ASN A 420 7.52 -9.06 -0.98
C ASN A 420 6.62 -7.83 -1.19
N VAL A 421 6.38 -7.43 -2.44
CA VAL A 421 5.58 -6.25 -2.78
C VAL A 421 4.11 -6.60 -2.97
N TRP A 422 3.82 -7.74 -3.62
CA TRP A 422 2.44 -8.11 -3.94
C TRP A 422 1.81 -9.11 -2.96
N ARG A 423 2.58 -9.84 -2.16
CA ARG A 423 2.03 -10.69 -1.10
C ARG A 423 1.49 -9.83 0.03
N GLY A 424 0.16 -9.70 0.09
CA GLY A 424 -0.53 -8.94 1.13
C GLY A 424 -1.35 -7.76 0.62
N LEU A 425 -1.32 -7.49 -0.69
CA LEU A 425 -2.11 -6.41 -1.28
C LEU A 425 -3.62 -6.69 -1.17
N SER A 426 -4.36 -5.66 -0.76
CA SER A 426 -5.79 -5.56 -1.05
C SER A 426 -6.05 -5.41 -2.56
N ILE A 427 -7.26 -5.75 -3.03
CA ILE A 427 -7.64 -5.58 -4.44
C ILE A 427 -7.54 -4.13 -4.94
N ASN A 428 -7.78 -3.15 -4.07
CA ASN A 428 -7.61 -1.73 -4.37
C ASN A 428 -6.13 -1.38 -4.59
N ASN A 429 -5.26 -1.93 -3.75
CA ASN A 429 -3.82 -1.74 -3.85
C ASN A 429 -3.23 -2.53 -5.05
N TYR A 430 -3.82 -3.68 -5.40
CA TYR A 430 -3.50 -4.42 -6.62
C TYR A 430 -3.74 -3.59 -7.87
N ASN A 431 -4.88 -2.88 -7.96
CA ASN A 431 -5.17 -2.02 -9.12
C ASN A 431 -4.11 -0.91 -9.28
N LEU A 432 -3.67 -0.31 -8.17
CA LEU A 432 -2.58 0.67 -8.19
C LEU A 432 -1.26 0.03 -8.66
N TRP A 433 -0.88 -1.10 -8.08
CA TRP A 433 0.33 -1.84 -8.46
C TRP A 433 0.34 -2.26 -9.94
N ALA A 434 -0.76 -2.86 -10.41
CA ALA A 434 -0.91 -3.31 -11.78
C ALA A 434 -0.92 -2.13 -12.76
N ALA A 435 -1.56 -1.02 -12.41
CA ALA A 435 -1.55 0.20 -13.22
C ALA A 435 -0.14 0.77 -13.39
N GLU A 436 0.69 0.75 -12.35
CA GLU A 436 2.08 1.22 -12.43
C GLU A 436 2.96 0.33 -13.31
N ILE A 437 2.81 -1.00 -13.23
CA ILE A 437 3.49 -1.91 -14.17
C ILE A 437 3.06 -1.60 -15.61
N TRP A 438 1.76 -1.42 -15.82
CA TRP A 438 1.22 -1.07 -17.14
C TRP A 438 1.76 0.28 -17.64
N HIS A 439 1.84 1.31 -16.79
CA HIS A 439 2.41 2.62 -17.12
C HIS A 439 3.89 2.52 -17.53
N ILE A 440 4.69 1.71 -16.83
CA ILE A 440 6.10 1.46 -17.19
C ILE A 440 6.22 0.79 -18.57
N LEU A 441 5.36 -0.20 -18.86
CA LEU A 441 5.32 -0.86 -20.16
C LEU A 441 4.93 0.12 -21.27
N VAL A 442 3.88 0.91 -21.05
CA VAL A 442 3.43 1.94 -22.00
C VAL A 442 4.54 2.97 -22.24
N LEU A 443 5.22 3.45 -21.19
CA LEU A 443 6.35 4.38 -21.31
C LEU A 443 7.48 3.82 -22.18
N ARG A 444 7.81 2.54 -22.05
CA ARG A 444 8.82 1.90 -22.90
C ARG A 444 8.38 1.82 -24.36
N VAL A 445 7.14 1.38 -24.59
CA VAL A 445 6.55 1.23 -25.93
C VAL A 445 6.43 2.57 -26.65
N THR A 446 6.05 3.63 -25.94
CA THR A 446 5.93 4.98 -26.51
C THR A 446 7.29 5.56 -26.90
N ARG A 447 8.30 5.42 -26.04
CA ARG A 447 9.68 5.87 -26.31
C ARG A 447 10.31 5.16 -27.50
N ARG A 448 10.00 3.87 -27.69
CA ARG A 448 10.41 3.09 -28.86
C ARG A 448 9.62 3.40 -30.13
N GLY A 449 8.48 4.09 -30.03
CA GLY A 449 7.59 4.38 -31.16
C GLY A 449 6.74 3.19 -31.63
N GLN A 450 6.52 2.19 -30.78
CA GLN A 450 5.77 0.97 -31.09
C GLN A 450 4.24 1.17 -30.97
N ILE A 451 3.67 2.06 -31.79
CA ILE A 451 2.25 2.45 -31.71
C ILE A 451 1.30 1.26 -31.89
N ARG A 452 1.65 0.31 -32.77
CA ARG A 452 0.84 -0.89 -33.03
C ARG A 452 0.70 -1.77 -31.80
N LEU A 453 1.82 -2.08 -31.14
CA LEU A 453 1.87 -2.87 -29.91
C LEU A 453 1.02 -2.22 -28.80
N PHE A 454 1.10 -0.89 -28.67
CA PHE A 454 0.27 -0.18 -27.70
C PHE A 454 -1.23 -0.37 -27.97
N ARG A 455 -1.69 -0.09 -29.21
CA ARG A 455 -3.11 -0.12 -29.58
C ARG A 455 -3.70 -1.53 -29.58
N GLU A 456 -2.97 -2.50 -30.13
CA GLU A 456 -3.47 -3.88 -30.32
C GLU A 456 -3.32 -4.74 -29.05
N PHE A 457 -2.29 -4.51 -28.23
CA PHE A 457 -1.95 -5.43 -27.13
C PHE A 457 -2.12 -4.82 -25.72
N LEU A 458 -1.58 -3.61 -25.47
CA LEU A 458 -1.57 -3.00 -24.13
C LEU A 458 -2.88 -2.30 -23.78
N GLN A 459 -3.47 -1.56 -24.73
CA GLN A 459 -4.69 -0.80 -24.49
C GLN A 459 -5.89 -1.68 -24.08
N PRO A 460 -6.14 -2.86 -24.70
CA PRO A 460 -7.23 -3.74 -24.29
C PRO A 460 -7.02 -4.39 -22.91
N ARG A 461 -5.76 -4.58 -22.48
CA ARG A 461 -5.41 -5.22 -21.21
C ARG A 461 -5.10 -4.22 -20.09
N ARG A 462 -5.66 -3.02 -20.18
CA ARG A 462 -5.42 -1.97 -19.21
C ARG A 462 -6.11 -2.30 -17.87
N PRO A 463 -5.39 -2.27 -16.73
CA PRO A 463 -6.00 -2.42 -15.42
C PRO A 463 -6.88 -1.21 -15.07
N ALA A 464 -7.75 -1.36 -14.06
CA ALA A 464 -8.54 -0.24 -13.55
C ALA A 464 -7.62 0.78 -12.87
N GLY A 465 -7.60 2.03 -13.34
CA GLY A 465 -6.72 3.07 -12.80
C GLY A 465 -6.78 4.38 -13.56
N HIS A 466 -6.05 5.38 -13.05
CA HIS A 466 -5.90 6.66 -13.72
C HIS A 466 -5.03 6.49 -14.97
N PHE A 467 -5.55 6.91 -16.12
CA PHE A 467 -4.83 6.94 -17.38
C PHE A 467 -5.16 8.23 -18.13
N ASN A 468 -4.14 9.02 -18.44
CA ASN A 468 -4.27 10.13 -19.37
C ASN A 468 -3.42 9.85 -20.63
N PRO A 469 -4.05 9.68 -21.81
CA PRO A 469 -3.33 9.48 -23.07
C PRO A 469 -2.30 10.57 -23.36
N LYS A 470 -2.52 11.82 -22.91
CA LYS A 470 -1.61 12.96 -23.14
C LYS A 470 -0.22 12.79 -22.55
N GLU A 471 -0.06 11.97 -21.51
CA GLU A 471 1.26 11.73 -20.90
C GLU A 471 2.17 10.89 -21.79
N TYR A 472 1.59 10.13 -22.72
CA TYR A 472 2.28 9.14 -23.53
C TYR A 472 2.23 9.45 -25.02
N PHE A 473 1.13 10.07 -25.46
CA PHE A 473 0.86 10.41 -26.85
C PHE A 473 0.38 11.86 -26.93
N ASN A 474 0.75 12.56 -28.00
CA ASN A 474 0.30 13.93 -28.25
C ASN A 474 -1.16 13.97 -28.80
N ASP A 475 -2.08 13.24 -28.15
CA ASP A 475 -3.48 13.13 -28.58
C ASP A 475 -4.28 14.39 -28.20
N LEU A 476 -5.07 14.89 -29.15
CA LEU A 476 -5.88 16.11 -29.05
C LEU A 476 -7.13 15.90 -28.19
N ASN A 477 -7.68 14.68 -28.15
CA ASN A 477 -8.99 14.40 -27.54
C ASN A 477 -8.92 14.01 -26.05
N ALA A 478 -7.74 14.04 -25.45
CA ALA A 478 -7.54 13.60 -24.07
C ALA A 478 -7.84 14.69 -23.03
N PRO A 479 -8.23 14.30 -21.79
CA PRO A 479 -8.54 15.22 -20.72
C PRO A 479 -7.35 16.14 -20.38
N SER A 480 -7.64 17.40 -20.04
CA SER A 480 -6.62 18.39 -19.63
C SER A 480 -5.78 17.84 -18.48
N LEU A 481 -4.45 17.93 -18.61
CA LEU A 481 -3.51 17.52 -17.57
C LEU A 481 -3.44 18.59 -16.49
N SER A 482 -2.99 19.79 -16.89
CA SER A 482 -2.80 20.93 -16.00
C SER A 482 -2.42 22.18 -16.78
N ILE A 483 -2.58 23.34 -16.14
CA ILE A 483 -2.21 24.66 -16.66
C ILE A 483 -0.72 24.72 -17.08
N ILE A 484 0.15 23.91 -16.47
CA ILE A 484 1.58 23.87 -16.81
C ILE A 484 1.88 22.82 -17.89
N ARG A 485 1.41 21.57 -17.72
CA ARG A 485 1.75 20.48 -18.64
C ARG A 485 1.07 20.60 -20.00
N ASP A 486 -0.18 21.05 -20.06
CA ASP A 486 -0.90 21.14 -21.34
C ASP A 486 -0.19 22.07 -22.35
N PRO A 487 0.23 23.30 -21.97
CA PRO A 487 1.03 24.14 -22.85
C PRO A 487 2.34 23.48 -23.28
N LEU A 488 3.06 22.78 -22.39
CA LEU A 488 4.31 22.09 -22.75
C LEU A 488 4.09 21.00 -23.81
N HIS A 489 3.06 20.17 -23.65
CA HIS A 489 2.72 19.14 -24.64
C HIS A 489 2.27 19.74 -25.97
N GLU A 490 1.47 20.81 -25.93
CA GLU A 490 1.09 21.55 -27.14
C GLU A 490 2.33 22.13 -27.83
N THR A 491 3.28 22.69 -27.10
CA THR A 491 4.54 23.19 -27.64
C THR A 491 5.34 22.08 -28.33
N VAL A 492 5.49 20.91 -27.69
CA VAL A 492 6.17 19.75 -28.32
C VAL A 492 5.51 19.37 -29.64
N ARG A 493 4.17 19.37 -29.70
CA ARG A 493 3.43 19.09 -30.92
C ARG A 493 3.66 20.16 -31.98
N MET A 494 3.55 21.44 -31.64
CA MET A 494 3.72 22.53 -32.62
C MET A 494 5.15 22.63 -33.12
N MET A 495 6.15 22.31 -32.28
CA MET A 495 7.55 22.18 -32.70
C MET A 495 7.74 21.04 -33.72
N SER A 496 6.99 19.95 -33.62
CA SER A 496 7.04 18.87 -34.62
C SER A 496 6.50 19.28 -36.00
N VAL A 497 5.71 20.35 -36.06
CA VAL A 497 5.14 20.93 -37.29
C VAL A 497 5.86 22.25 -37.68
N HIS A 498 6.97 22.59 -37.03
CA HIS A 498 7.72 23.84 -37.25
C HIS A 498 6.90 25.13 -37.06
N GLN A 499 5.93 25.10 -36.14
CA GLN A 499 5.09 26.25 -35.76
C GLN A 499 5.25 26.58 -34.27
N GLY A 500 6.46 26.44 -33.72
CA GLY A 500 6.76 26.68 -32.32
C GLY A 500 6.47 28.11 -31.87
N GLY A 501 6.70 29.09 -32.76
CA GLY A 501 6.47 30.51 -32.48
C GLY A 501 5.05 30.87 -32.03
N ALA A 502 4.02 30.15 -32.50
CA ALA A 502 2.62 30.39 -32.10
C ALA A 502 2.33 30.03 -30.63
N MET A 503 3.23 29.29 -29.97
CA MET A 503 3.05 28.78 -28.62
C MET A 503 3.81 29.57 -27.56
N VAL A 504 4.56 30.61 -27.93
CA VAL A 504 5.42 31.38 -27.02
C VAL A 504 4.61 31.95 -25.85
N ASP A 505 3.47 32.58 -26.12
CA ASP A 505 2.64 33.20 -25.08
C ASP A 505 2.16 32.17 -24.05
N LYS A 506 1.63 31.03 -24.54
CA LYS A 506 1.18 29.93 -23.67
C LYS A 506 2.33 29.31 -22.87
N LEU A 507 3.51 29.20 -23.48
CA LEU A 507 4.71 28.67 -22.83
C LEU A 507 5.21 29.61 -21.73
N LEU A 508 5.19 30.93 -21.95
CA LEU A 508 5.57 31.92 -20.95
C LEU A 508 4.62 31.91 -19.74
N VAL A 509 3.31 31.76 -19.99
CA VAL A 509 2.32 31.59 -18.92
C VAL A 509 2.59 30.31 -18.13
N ALA A 510 2.87 29.19 -18.82
CA ALA A 510 3.20 27.93 -18.16
C ALA A 510 4.49 28.01 -17.33
N LEU A 511 5.50 28.72 -17.83
CA LEU A 511 6.76 28.98 -17.12
C LEU A 511 6.53 29.79 -15.86
N TRP A 512 5.73 30.86 -15.93
CA TRP A 512 5.37 31.66 -14.78
C TRP A 512 4.68 30.82 -13.69
N HIS A 513 3.69 30.00 -14.08
CA HIS A 513 3.03 29.11 -13.14
C HIS A 513 3.97 28.03 -12.59
N ALA A 514 4.89 27.48 -13.39
CA ALA A 514 5.85 26.50 -12.93
C ALA A 514 6.84 27.08 -11.91
N GLU A 515 7.30 28.31 -12.13
CA GLU A 515 8.17 29.04 -11.21
C GLU A 515 7.44 29.41 -9.92
N PHE A 516 6.25 30.03 -10.03
CA PHE A 516 5.42 30.41 -8.90
C PHE A 516 5.03 29.21 -8.03
N GLN A 517 4.72 28.07 -8.65
CA GLN A 517 4.39 26.85 -7.92
C GLN A 517 5.62 26.07 -7.40
N CYS A 518 6.85 26.55 -7.66
CA CYS A 518 8.11 25.88 -7.36
C CYS A 518 8.26 24.48 -8.00
N ARG A 519 7.65 24.26 -9.17
CA ARG A 519 7.76 23.00 -9.94
C ARG A 519 8.97 23.06 -10.86
N TYR A 520 10.15 23.08 -10.26
CA TYR A 520 11.40 23.36 -10.98
C TYR A 520 11.72 22.34 -12.07
N GLY A 521 11.29 21.08 -11.92
CA GLY A 521 11.42 20.08 -12.99
C GLY A 521 10.72 20.51 -14.30
N LEU A 522 9.47 20.99 -14.21
CA LEU A 522 8.72 21.45 -15.38
C LEU A 522 9.23 22.80 -15.89
N TYR A 523 9.60 23.70 -14.97
CA TYR A 523 10.19 25.00 -15.31
C TYR A 523 11.45 24.86 -16.15
N ARG A 524 12.39 24.01 -15.72
CA ARG A 524 13.64 23.72 -16.46
C ARG A 524 13.34 23.16 -17.86
N THR A 525 12.41 22.23 -17.98
CA THR A 525 11.99 21.69 -19.29
C THR A 525 11.39 22.78 -20.18
N GLY A 526 10.50 23.62 -19.63
CA GLY A 526 9.91 24.74 -20.37
C GLY A 526 10.94 25.76 -20.81
N LEU A 527 11.97 26.04 -20.01
CA LEU A 527 13.06 26.96 -20.34
C LEU A 527 13.89 26.44 -21.52
N VAL A 528 14.20 25.14 -21.52
CA VAL A 528 14.89 24.50 -22.65
C VAL A 528 14.01 24.55 -23.91
N MET A 529 12.69 24.34 -23.81
CA MET A 529 11.77 24.49 -24.95
C MET A 529 11.73 25.94 -25.46
N LEU A 530 11.71 26.92 -24.56
CA LEU A 530 11.72 28.34 -24.91
C LEU A 530 13.02 28.71 -25.62
N ALA A 531 14.16 28.18 -25.18
CA ALA A 531 15.45 28.37 -25.83
C ALA A 531 15.47 27.75 -27.24
N ASP A 532 14.86 26.57 -27.44
CA ASP A 532 14.77 25.95 -28.77
C ASP A 532 13.97 26.83 -29.74
N ILE A 533 12.79 27.31 -29.32
CA ILE A 533 11.98 28.25 -30.10
C ILE A 533 12.70 29.58 -30.33
N SER A 534 13.44 30.08 -29.34
CA SER A 534 14.20 31.33 -29.44
C SER A 534 15.30 31.26 -30.51
N MET A 535 15.83 30.07 -30.80
CA MET A 535 16.75 29.88 -31.92
C MET A 535 16.08 30.11 -33.28
N GLU A 536 14.81 29.75 -33.44
CA GLU A 536 14.04 30.01 -34.68
C GLU A 536 13.90 31.53 -34.94
N PHE A 537 13.87 32.34 -33.88
CA PHE A 537 13.84 33.81 -33.94
C PHE A 537 15.22 34.46 -34.07
N GLY A 538 16.30 33.69 -34.20
CA GLY A 538 17.67 34.21 -34.31
C GLY A 538 18.28 34.71 -32.99
N LEU A 539 17.64 34.45 -31.85
CA LEU A 539 18.11 34.89 -30.52
C LEU A 539 19.08 33.87 -29.88
N SER A 540 20.05 33.38 -30.66
CA SER A 540 20.91 32.23 -30.28
C SER A 540 21.79 32.49 -29.05
N GLN A 541 22.34 33.70 -28.90
CA GLN A 541 23.15 34.07 -27.71
C GLN A 541 22.31 34.13 -26.42
N LYS A 542 21.08 34.64 -26.51
CA LYS A 542 20.16 34.68 -25.36
C LYS A 542 19.67 33.27 -25.02
N ALA A 543 19.35 32.46 -26.03
CA ALA A 543 18.99 31.06 -25.86
C ALA A 543 20.12 30.24 -25.20
N ARG A 544 21.38 30.49 -25.56
CA ARG A 544 22.54 29.88 -24.92
C ARG A 544 22.59 30.21 -23.42
N ARG A 545 22.55 31.50 -23.05
CA ARG A 545 22.60 31.93 -21.64
C ARG A 545 21.48 31.32 -20.80
N MET A 546 20.24 31.36 -21.31
CA MET A 546 19.09 30.79 -20.61
C MET A 546 19.27 29.30 -20.27
N VAL A 547 19.86 28.52 -21.17
CA VAL A 547 20.08 27.09 -20.97
C VAL A 547 21.29 26.85 -20.06
N GLU A 548 22.36 27.64 -20.18
CA GLU A 548 23.54 27.58 -19.31
C GLU A 548 23.16 27.81 -17.83
N ASP A 549 22.25 28.75 -17.54
CA ASP A 549 21.80 29.07 -16.18
C ASP A 549 21.15 27.88 -15.46
N VAL A 550 20.41 27.03 -16.20
CA VAL A 550 19.72 25.86 -15.63
C VAL A 550 20.49 24.55 -15.78
N MET A 551 21.56 24.53 -16.57
CA MET A 551 22.28 23.31 -16.93
C MET A 551 22.87 22.54 -15.73
N PRO A 552 23.47 23.19 -14.70
CA PRO A 552 23.99 22.47 -13.54
C PRO A 552 22.92 21.62 -12.85
N GLN A 553 21.70 22.15 -12.75
CA GLN A 553 20.57 21.49 -12.11
C GLN A 553 19.99 20.37 -12.99
N ILE A 554 20.05 20.51 -14.32
CA ILE A 554 19.62 19.49 -15.27
C ILE A 554 20.62 18.31 -15.30
N ILE A 555 21.93 18.60 -15.30
CA ILE A 555 22.98 17.57 -15.32
C ILE A 555 22.98 16.73 -14.03
N GLN A 556 22.84 17.40 -12.89
CA GLN A 556 22.73 16.74 -11.57
C GLN A 556 21.33 16.14 -11.34
N GLY A 557 20.36 16.50 -12.18
CA GLY A 557 18.99 16.01 -12.11
C GLY A 557 18.88 14.50 -12.35
N GLY A 558 17.80 13.92 -11.83
CA GLY A 558 17.52 12.48 -11.95
C GLY A 558 16.70 12.09 -13.18
N ASP A 559 16.42 12.99 -14.13
CA ASP A 559 15.66 12.68 -15.35
C ASP A 559 16.55 12.75 -16.59
N LEU A 560 16.92 11.58 -17.10
CA LEU A 560 17.80 11.47 -18.26
C LEU A 560 17.19 12.04 -19.54
N GLU A 561 15.86 12.05 -19.68
CA GLU A 561 15.22 12.60 -20.88
C GLU A 561 15.33 14.12 -20.91
N GLN A 562 15.12 14.75 -19.75
CA GLN A 562 15.35 16.18 -19.57
C GLN A 562 16.83 16.54 -19.79
N ARG A 563 17.75 15.71 -19.28
CA ARG A 563 19.20 15.92 -19.48
C ARG A 563 19.59 15.81 -20.94
N ALA A 564 19.14 14.76 -21.64
CA ALA A 564 19.41 14.56 -23.06
C ALA A 564 18.88 15.74 -23.90
N TYR A 565 17.65 16.17 -23.62
CA TYR A 565 17.04 17.30 -24.31
C TYR A 565 17.76 18.62 -24.03
N GLY A 566 18.09 18.89 -22.76
CA GLY A 566 18.87 20.06 -22.35
C GLY A 566 20.24 20.12 -23.02
N CYS A 567 21.00 19.04 -22.97
CA CYS A 567 22.33 18.97 -23.59
C CYS A 567 22.27 19.10 -25.12
N PHE A 568 21.26 18.49 -25.77
CA PHE A 568 21.08 18.62 -27.22
C PHE A 568 20.75 20.06 -27.63
N THR A 569 19.83 20.70 -26.92
CA THR A 569 19.44 22.10 -27.17
C THR A 569 20.60 23.05 -26.89
N LEU A 570 21.35 22.86 -25.79
CA LEU A 570 22.55 23.66 -25.51
C LEU A 570 23.60 23.53 -26.62
N ALA A 571 23.87 22.31 -27.09
CA ALA A 571 24.79 22.09 -28.19
C ALA A 571 24.35 22.84 -29.46
N ARG A 572 23.05 22.82 -29.78
CA ARG A 572 22.49 23.60 -30.89
C ARG A 572 22.66 25.11 -30.67
N CYS A 573 22.41 25.61 -29.46
CA CYS A 573 22.65 27.03 -29.12
C CYS A 573 24.12 27.42 -29.28
N ILE A 574 25.07 26.57 -28.85
CA ILE A 574 26.51 26.81 -29.00
C ILE A 574 26.89 26.87 -30.50
N ILE A 575 26.39 25.93 -31.30
CA ILE A 575 26.62 25.92 -32.75
C ILE A 575 26.03 27.19 -33.38
N MET A 576 24.79 27.56 -33.06
CA MET A 576 24.15 28.73 -33.67
C MET A 576 24.70 30.07 -33.19
N SER A 577 25.23 30.15 -31.96
CA SER A 577 25.83 31.37 -31.40
C SER A 577 27.28 31.58 -31.83
N GLY A 578 28.00 30.52 -32.23
CA GLY A 578 29.38 30.57 -32.72
C GLY A 578 29.53 30.98 -34.19
N ARG A 579 28.53 31.66 -34.77
CA ARG A 579 28.61 32.24 -36.12
C ARG A 579 29.12 33.67 -36.02
N ASP A 580 30.21 33.97 -36.73
CA ASP A 580 30.74 35.33 -36.83
C ASP A 580 29.89 36.20 -37.76
N ALA A 581 30.16 37.51 -37.82
CA ALA A 581 29.42 38.49 -38.64
C ALA A 581 29.34 38.11 -40.14
N ASP A 582 30.31 37.33 -40.62
CA ASP A 582 30.38 36.81 -42.00
C ASP A 582 29.70 35.43 -42.18
N ASN A 583 28.91 34.97 -41.19
CA ASN A 583 28.30 33.62 -41.14
C ASN A 583 29.31 32.45 -41.17
N VAL A 584 30.60 32.72 -40.94
CA VAL A 584 31.62 31.67 -40.81
C VAL A 584 31.49 31.01 -39.44
N GLN A 585 31.44 29.68 -39.43
CA GLN A 585 31.24 28.88 -38.22
C GLN A 585 32.57 28.73 -37.47
N SER A 586 32.64 29.20 -36.22
CA SER A 586 33.86 29.08 -35.42
C SER A 586 34.18 27.62 -35.07
N PRO A 587 35.39 27.11 -35.39
CA PRO A 587 35.77 25.73 -35.08
C PRO A 587 35.87 25.48 -33.56
N ALA A 588 36.06 26.52 -32.75
CA ALA A 588 36.10 26.41 -31.29
C ALA A 588 34.72 26.07 -30.70
N SER A 589 33.66 26.75 -31.16
CA SER A 589 32.28 26.49 -30.71
C SER A 589 31.80 25.10 -31.14
N LEU A 590 32.22 24.64 -32.32
CA LEU A 590 31.92 23.27 -32.76
C LEU A 590 32.58 22.22 -31.85
N ARG A 591 33.82 22.45 -31.42
CA ARG A 591 34.50 21.55 -30.46
C ARG A 591 33.85 21.58 -29.08
N GLU A 592 33.38 22.74 -28.63
CA GLU A 592 32.65 22.92 -27.37
C GLU A 592 31.31 22.15 -27.35
N ALA A 593 30.62 22.04 -28.49
CA ALA A 593 29.33 21.35 -28.58
C ALA A 593 29.42 19.81 -28.54
N ILE A 594 30.55 19.22 -28.97
CA ILE A 594 30.74 17.76 -29.04
C ILE A 594 30.47 17.02 -27.72
N PRO A 595 31.01 17.42 -26.55
CA PRO A 595 30.76 16.71 -25.30
C PRO A 595 29.27 16.66 -24.93
N TYR A 596 28.53 17.77 -25.12
CA TYR A 596 27.10 17.81 -24.85
C TYR A 596 26.29 16.92 -25.79
N LEU A 597 26.67 16.86 -27.08
CA LEU A 597 26.05 15.95 -28.04
C LEU A 597 26.30 14.47 -27.68
N LYS A 598 27.51 14.14 -27.20
CA LYS A 598 27.83 12.77 -26.74
C LYS A 598 27.02 12.37 -25.52
N ILE A 599 26.83 13.28 -24.57
CA ILE A 599 25.97 13.04 -23.39
C ILE A 599 24.53 12.80 -23.84
N ALA A 600 23.99 13.66 -24.71
CA ALA A 600 22.63 13.51 -25.23
C ALA A 600 22.44 12.19 -26.01
N GLU A 601 23.42 11.79 -26.83
CA GLU A 601 23.40 10.50 -27.53
C GLU A 601 23.35 9.33 -26.55
N ALA A 602 24.24 9.31 -25.55
CA ALA A 602 24.30 8.24 -24.56
C ALA A 602 22.99 8.11 -23.77
N ASP A 603 22.41 9.24 -23.36
CA ASP A 603 21.15 9.27 -22.61
C ASP A 603 19.97 8.82 -23.45
N TYR A 604 19.82 9.31 -24.69
CA TYR A 604 18.73 8.85 -25.57
C TYR A 604 18.83 7.38 -25.93
N LEU A 605 20.05 6.84 -26.08
CA LEU A 605 20.26 5.41 -26.29
C LEU A 605 19.92 4.59 -25.03
N LYS A 606 20.31 5.05 -23.83
CA LYS A 606 19.96 4.38 -22.57
C LYS A 606 18.44 4.31 -22.36
N ILE A 607 17.72 5.37 -22.73
CA ILE A 607 16.26 5.46 -22.60
C ILE A 607 15.52 4.81 -23.79
N GLU A 608 16.24 4.36 -24.81
CA GLU A 608 15.68 3.74 -26.03
C GLU A 608 14.79 4.69 -26.88
N ILE A 609 15.04 6.01 -26.83
CA ILE A 609 14.36 7.01 -27.69
C ILE A 609 15.12 7.15 -29.01
N TYR A 610 14.97 6.14 -29.87
CA TYR A 610 15.74 6.05 -31.12
C TYR A 610 15.48 7.23 -32.08
N ALA A 611 14.27 7.80 -32.09
CA ALA A 611 13.96 8.96 -32.94
C ALA A 611 14.81 10.19 -32.59
N ALA A 612 15.02 10.47 -31.31
CA ALA A 612 15.84 11.58 -30.84
C ALA A 612 17.34 11.25 -30.99
N ALA A 613 17.76 10.03 -30.66
CA ALA A 613 19.14 9.59 -30.83
C ALA A 613 19.65 9.77 -32.27
N ARG A 614 18.82 9.41 -33.27
CA ARG A 614 19.14 9.62 -34.70
C ARG A 614 19.38 11.08 -35.04
N ARG A 615 18.57 12.00 -34.49
CA ARG A 615 18.75 13.45 -34.70
C ARG A 615 20.08 13.92 -34.12
N VAL A 616 20.46 13.46 -32.93
CA VAL A 616 21.74 13.80 -32.30
C VAL A 616 22.92 13.25 -33.12
N GLN A 617 22.84 11.98 -33.53
CA GLN A 617 23.87 11.32 -34.34
C GLN A 617 24.07 12.00 -35.71
N PHE A 618 22.97 12.43 -36.33
CA PHE A 618 23.03 13.22 -37.56
C PHE A 618 23.78 14.54 -37.33
N VAL A 619 23.42 15.31 -36.29
CA VAL A 619 24.11 16.57 -35.96
C VAL A 619 25.59 16.32 -35.66
N LEU A 620 25.93 15.27 -34.91
CA LEU A 620 27.32 14.86 -34.66
C LEU A 620 28.09 14.61 -35.96
N SER A 621 27.50 13.89 -36.92
CA SER A 621 28.14 13.61 -38.22
C SER A 621 28.42 14.89 -39.01
N VAL A 622 27.50 15.86 -38.98
CA VAL A 622 27.66 17.16 -39.63
C VAL A 622 28.78 17.94 -38.96
N VAL A 623 28.79 18.02 -37.63
CA VAL A 623 29.84 18.73 -36.86
C VAL A 623 31.23 18.14 -37.15
N TYR A 624 31.39 16.81 -37.15
CA TYR A 624 32.66 16.18 -37.48
C TYR A 624 33.10 16.44 -38.93
N ASN A 625 32.14 16.45 -39.87
CA ASN A 625 32.44 16.78 -41.27
C ASN A 625 32.95 18.23 -41.41
N THR A 626 32.32 19.20 -40.73
CA THR A 626 32.75 20.60 -40.73
C THR A 626 34.12 20.79 -40.07
N LEU A 627 34.49 19.96 -39.10
CA LEU A 627 35.80 19.97 -38.45
C LEU A 627 36.88 19.17 -39.21
N ASN A 628 36.56 18.60 -40.39
CA ASN A 628 37.43 17.70 -41.16
C ASN A 628 37.87 16.42 -40.41
N MET A 629 37.11 15.99 -39.40
CA MET A 629 37.33 14.78 -38.62
C MET A 629 36.66 13.57 -39.30
N LYS A 630 37.29 13.06 -40.37
CA LYS A 630 36.69 12.03 -41.25
C LYS A 630 36.40 10.71 -40.52
N VAL A 631 37.29 10.27 -39.63
CA VAL A 631 37.15 8.98 -38.92
C VAL A 631 35.95 9.02 -37.97
N GLU A 632 35.83 10.09 -37.20
CA GLU A 632 34.75 10.31 -36.24
C GLU A 632 33.40 10.53 -36.93
N ARG A 633 33.41 11.18 -38.11
CA ARG A 633 32.22 11.27 -38.96
C ARG A 633 31.76 9.90 -39.42
N ASP A 634 32.65 9.09 -39.99
CA ASP A 634 32.27 7.79 -40.57
C ASP A 634 31.76 6.82 -39.48
N THR A 635 32.34 6.88 -38.28
CA THR A 635 31.83 6.14 -37.12
C THR A 635 30.48 6.65 -36.62
N ALA A 636 30.21 7.95 -36.65
CA ALA A 636 28.90 8.52 -36.32
C ALA A 636 27.82 8.11 -37.34
N VAL A 637 28.16 8.11 -38.64
CA VAL A 637 27.25 7.67 -39.71
C VAL A 637 26.94 6.17 -39.59
N LYS A 638 27.93 5.34 -39.28
CA LYS A 638 27.71 3.91 -39.04
C LYS A 638 26.75 3.68 -37.87
N ARG A 639 26.94 4.39 -36.75
CA ARG A 639 26.04 4.33 -35.58
C ARG A 639 24.62 4.79 -35.89
N LEU A 640 24.47 5.81 -36.76
CA LEU A 640 23.16 6.26 -37.25
C LEU A 640 22.43 5.13 -37.98
N GLY A 641 23.12 4.43 -38.90
CA GLY A 641 22.57 3.28 -39.61
C GLY A 641 22.15 2.15 -38.67
N GLU A 642 23.02 1.77 -37.73
CA GLU A 642 22.70 0.74 -36.71
C GLU A 642 21.48 1.12 -35.85
N THR A 643 21.34 2.39 -35.50
CA THR A 643 20.21 2.90 -34.70
C THR A 643 18.90 2.88 -35.51
N GLU A 644 18.96 3.19 -36.80
CA GLU A 644 17.81 3.08 -37.70
C GLU A 644 17.34 1.65 -37.91
N GLU A 645 18.27 0.71 -38.09
CA GLU A 645 17.96 -0.71 -38.20
C GLU A 645 17.30 -1.23 -36.91
N LYS A 646 17.85 -0.89 -35.75
CA LYS A 646 17.24 -1.22 -34.45
C LYS A 646 15.84 -0.64 -34.30
N ALA A 647 15.64 0.63 -34.66
CA ALA A 647 14.32 1.27 -34.58
C ALA A 647 13.29 0.57 -35.49
N LYS A 648 13.68 0.17 -36.70
CA LYS A 648 12.82 -0.58 -37.63
C LYS A 648 12.52 -1.99 -37.12
N ALA A 649 13.53 -2.71 -36.62
CA ALA A 649 13.36 -4.05 -36.07
C ALA A 649 12.38 -4.07 -34.88
N VAL A 650 12.55 -3.11 -33.96
CA VAL A 650 11.68 -2.95 -32.79
C VAL A 650 10.26 -2.52 -33.21
N SER A 651 10.10 -1.62 -34.18
CA SER A 651 8.78 -1.19 -34.67
C SER A 651 8.01 -2.32 -35.38
N GLY A 652 8.71 -3.24 -36.05
CA GLY A 652 8.11 -4.37 -36.76
C GLY A 652 7.67 -5.53 -35.87
N GLN A 653 8.06 -5.56 -34.60
CA GLN A 653 7.72 -6.63 -33.68
C GLN A 653 6.25 -6.50 -33.20
N ALA A 654 5.42 -7.49 -33.53
CA ALA A 654 3.98 -7.46 -33.22
C ALA A 654 3.68 -7.65 -31.72
N ALA A 655 4.44 -8.51 -31.04
CA ALA A 655 4.36 -8.71 -29.60
C ALA A 655 5.74 -9.04 -29.02
N ASP A 656 6.12 -8.38 -27.93
CA ASP A 656 7.33 -8.67 -27.17
C ASP A 656 7.03 -9.83 -26.20
N PRO A 657 7.71 -11.00 -26.33
CA PRO A 657 7.48 -12.16 -25.45
C PRO A 657 7.58 -11.82 -23.97
N GLN A 658 8.53 -10.94 -23.60
CA GLN A 658 8.73 -10.54 -22.20
C GLN A 658 7.52 -9.77 -21.67
N MET A 659 6.90 -8.92 -22.48
CA MET A 659 5.71 -8.18 -22.06
C MET A 659 4.50 -9.11 -21.86
N ILE A 660 4.40 -10.17 -22.67
CA ILE A 660 3.36 -11.19 -22.50
C ILE A 660 3.54 -11.90 -21.17
N GLU A 661 4.75 -12.36 -20.85
CA GLU A 661 5.05 -13.02 -19.58
C GLU A 661 4.73 -12.14 -18.38
N ILE A 662 5.12 -10.87 -18.42
CA ILE A 662 4.86 -9.91 -17.33
C ILE A 662 3.35 -9.73 -17.11
N ILE A 663 2.57 -9.52 -18.17
CA ILE A 663 1.12 -9.31 -18.04
C ILE A 663 0.40 -10.57 -17.59
N ASN A 664 0.84 -11.74 -18.06
CA ASN A 664 0.30 -13.02 -17.61
C ASN A 664 0.54 -13.21 -16.11
N LEU A 665 1.76 -12.94 -15.64
CA LEU A 665 2.08 -13.01 -14.21
C LEU A 665 1.24 -12.04 -13.37
N VAL A 666 1.07 -10.79 -13.82
CA VAL A 666 0.19 -9.81 -13.15
C VAL A 666 -1.24 -10.34 -13.06
N SER A 667 -1.74 -10.96 -14.13
CA SER A 667 -3.09 -11.55 -14.17
C SER A 667 -3.22 -12.75 -13.22
N GLU A 668 -2.21 -13.62 -13.16
CA GLU A 668 -2.16 -14.75 -12.23
C GLU A 668 -2.19 -14.28 -10.77
N VAL A 669 -1.43 -13.22 -10.43
CA VAL A 669 -1.48 -12.60 -9.11
C VAL A 669 -2.89 -12.06 -8.81
N GLY A 670 -3.53 -11.41 -9.77
CA GLY A 670 -4.91 -10.91 -9.62
C GLY A 670 -5.90 -12.03 -9.36
N ILE A 671 -5.81 -13.15 -10.10
CA ILE A 671 -6.64 -14.35 -9.90
C ILE A 671 -6.39 -14.93 -8.50
N GLY A 672 -5.12 -15.07 -8.10
CA GLY A 672 -4.75 -15.60 -6.78
C GLY A 672 -5.23 -14.73 -5.62
N LEU A 673 -5.26 -13.40 -5.78
CA LEU A 673 -5.80 -12.48 -4.78
C LEU A 673 -7.33 -12.56 -4.69
N ALA A 674 -8.02 -12.66 -5.83
CA ALA A 674 -9.47 -12.81 -5.87
C ALA A 674 -9.94 -14.17 -5.32
N ALA A 675 -9.13 -15.22 -5.48
CA ALA A 675 -9.41 -16.57 -5.01
C ALA A 675 -9.00 -16.82 -3.54
N ARG A 676 -8.59 -15.79 -2.78
CA ARG A 676 -8.33 -15.92 -1.34
C ARG A 676 -9.66 -16.15 -0.61
N GLU A 677 -9.99 -17.42 -0.39
CA GLU A 677 -10.99 -17.87 0.57
C GLU A 677 -10.49 -17.73 2.02
#